data_AF-A0A1Q9DXU3-F1
#
_entry.id   AF-A0A1Q9DXU3-F1
#
_cell.length_a   1.000
_cell.length_b   1.000
_cell.length_c   1.000
_cell.angle_alpha   90.00
_cell.angle_beta   90.00
_cell.angle_gamma   90.00
#
_symmetry.space_group_name_H-M   'P 1'
#
loop_
_entity.id
_entity.type
_entity.pdbx_description
1 polymer ?
#
loop_
_entity_poly.entity_id
_entity_poly.type
_entity_poly.pdbx_seq_one_letter_code
_entity_poly.pdbx_strand_id
1 'polypeptide(L)'
;MLAVFLGASSVMGQCPNHPHLDLCPASTTAQDSDVNRGGRNSAWMALALPLLATRPSFVTAVVTLVAATGAVAQSPGMNCGDIRTFYQAQSCCGESERALEFSSSEGSSFSSSVCESGSPAGVCHCEKAMQLLSQVDGVQFPVEFCAHMAAVKPVGFHDQPICEASDAGNNAAYLVDGMAGNTNFPHGNIKVLATVGEVDPTTGSMLTGVPDGLGAYLKDASTVRLVYQSEAYGQLVTSNPESFPWVVNSKSASFTGSHIHYIDYYRSMLASFMDDGAPSKAQGMVKGAGNAVSKAYNLKRELVGPRNRTGDGLQPTTSNVHESNVDVNGNYIVGSTATAPSKADWLMQSLCSAHLEVRHQWGNGMGVEDDLFITNEEWISYPRDSMPIGLPVHVLNLATGELWATAAFTLGGHEKVVEVNSGHRDYVAFVPSGYNGAFGLSEDSAVLAALNAAYTRTDGNPYVYPQDIVPTKLYIGKKNTDKDGNAETTDFMARNGFEYGALYGFAVDCNAVNPSRDSWHKSASAGDTVTGAFYKLRWQAQRGVVEGFEKDGSWEFQDAPEGAPDGWCFWTSDGKDSRGAKTEHVSPDPRGGQRVLQGSTAGYFGIYDFQDLPTLLSSGMPTSIPATYTVHQPESDVVDLIELGGAGLRADGNNQTMMHDRSRDKTTFEDVDGMEWIAAANGEDYFVIHEDGGNLYGERKFLAKVGVPMKYFFVAQSGGSHNTRELASVSSVAGVHGRATSHEFSGAFDLSGLLRKDAAGNFELTVGDVTGKKRALEAATPINEKIIAVNLQAHSNNAGWADTFKTDRVAQVLAYKPKALGPLDPRLFWASETEVPSSICAGWQQPPAPAPPPAPPQRFSKLADVLDRKNDLDDLAPLDEAAKLELKGHLLDLLKQDWVIPKPVFTAIYEPGDECEKPAEEANVSESERKKRRLEEDVSTPNTTAAAEQASASSSSKDAPEVGVLTDAAAERLDAPLHTRVSVLETSDQMLKVLLPNGKEAWVNYVDVDVDQKKEDPKPAAADPAAESRGDAQVDDEESSESEAEEAVYVKEEQVQMPAGPVGRRGERSVILTPARRDGAIAAAELRRLRAVESAKEGDQKEVLLKSLLYSQDSIMGLFGDRKRRLKETRKGLSEGSIKLTDIPAISVIRQGEGVVSADNRRLWVFKHCGMPPNTRIPVIVKKTMDANFRRKSTSKTGGLTVAQRGNQDQF
;
A
#
# COMPACT_ATOMS: atom_id res chain seq x y z
N MET A 1 37.39 -54.98 23.16
CA MET A 1 36.74 -54.73 24.47
C MET A 1 36.60 -53.22 24.59
N LEU A 2 35.38 -52.70 24.84
CA LEU A 2 35.02 -51.26 24.88
C LEU A 2 35.31 -50.49 23.56
N ALA A 3 34.46 -49.66 22.94
CA ALA A 3 33.10 -49.16 23.17
C ALA A 3 32.86 -48.09 24.25
N VAL A 4 32.19 -46.98 23.82
CA VAL A 4 31.25 -46.05 24.51
C VAL A 4 31.54 -44.55 24.26
N PHE A 5 30.68 -43.91 23.43
CA PHE A 5 30.21 -42.48 23.43
C PHE A 5 31.24 -41.33 23.30
N LEU A 6 30.95 -40.11 22.79
CA LEU A 6 29.79 -39.42 22.13
C LEU A 6 30.23 -38.99 20.69
N GLY A 7 29.45 -38.41 19.78
CA GLY A 7 28.04 -37.98 19.69
C GLY A 7 27.87 -37.20 18.36
N ALA A 8 26.70 -37.22 17.71
CA ALA A 8 26.57 -36.77 16.30
C ALA A 8 25.64 -35.57 16.09
N SER A 9 25.92 -34.76 15.07
CA SER A 9 24.99 -33.77 14.48
C SER A 9 25.41 -33.49 13.03
N SER A 10 24.46 -33.53 12.10
CA SER A 10 24.69 -33.27 10.68
C SER A 10 23.47 -32.58 10.06
N VAL A 11 23.60 -31.29 9.73
CA VAL A 11 22.56 -30.52 9.05
C VAL A 11 22.53 -30.90 7.58
N MET A 12 21.37 -31.31 7.07
CA MET A 12 21.09 -31.41 5.63
C MET A 12 19.86 -30.58 5.29
N GLY A 13 20.06 -29.28 5.06
CA GLY A 13 19.06 -28.46 4.39
C GLY A 13 19.00 -28.81 2.90
N GLN A 14 17.83 -29.16 2.39
CA GLN A 14 17.60 -29.38 0.97
C GLN A 14 16.85 -28.17 0.40
N CYS A 15 17.47 -27.45 -0.54
CA CYS A 15 16.78 -26.38 -1.26
C CYS A 15 15.79 -27.01 -2.27
N PRO A 16 14.50 -26.61 -2.28
CA PRO A 16 13.57 -27.01 -3.32
C PRO A 16 13.93 -26.32 -4.66
N ASN A 17 13.60 -26.96 -5.78
CA ASN A 17 13.87 -26.37 -7.11
C ASN A 17 12.94 -25.17 -7.35
N HIS A 18 13.53 -23.97 -7.47
CA HIS A 18 12.80 -22.73 -7.77
C HIS A 18 12.46 -22.63 -9.28
N PRO A 19 11.17 -22.60 -9.69
CA PRO A 19 10.79 -22.81 -11.09
C PRO A 19 10.90 -21.57 -11.99
N HIS A 20 11.15 -20.38 -11.45
CA HIS A 20 11.13 -19.12 -12.21
C HIS A 20 12.50 -18.56 -12.64
N LEU A 21 13.58 -19.36 -12.53
CA LEU A 21 14.92 -19.02 -13.01
C LEU A 21 15.62 -20.23 -13.67
N ASP A 22 14.86 -21.05 -14.41
CA ASP A 22 15.39 -22.25 -15.07
C ASP A 22 16.12 -21.89 -16.39
N LEU A 23 17.22 -21.14 -16.26
CA LEU A 23 18.06 -20.63 -17.35
C LEU A 23 18.75 -21.72 -18.20
N CYS A 24 18.50 -23.01 -17.95
CA CYS A 24 19.18 -24.14 -18.60
C CYS A 24 18.22 -25.32 -18.81
N PRO A 25 17.99 -25.80 -20.05
CA PRO A 25 17.07 -26.90 -20.31
C PRO A 25 17.60 -28.23 -19.76
N ALA A 26 16.70 -29.04 -19.17
CA ALA A 26 17.03 -30.27 -18.44
C ALA A 26 17.50 -31.47 -19.31
N SER A 27 17.98 -31.25 -20.54
CA SER A 27 18.24 -32.30 -21.54
C SER A 27 19.72 -32.55 -21.87
N THR A 28 20.66 -31.77 -21.35
CA THR A 28 22.11 -31.95 -21.57
C THR A 28 22.73 -32.95 -20.60
N THR A 29 22.32 -34.21 -20.68
CA THR A 29 23.07 -35.31 -20.04
C THR A 29 24.44 -35.47 -20.71
N ALA A 30 25.49 -34.97 -20.07
CA ALA A 30 26.87 -35.25 -20.46
C ALA A 30 27.09 -36.78 -20.47
N GLN A 31 27.80 -37.29 -21.48
CA GLN A 31 28.06 -38.72 -21.61
C GLN A 31 29.08 -39.18 -20.57
N ASP A 32 28.82 -40.34 -19.95
CA ASP A 32 29.83 -41.07 -19.18
C ASP A 32 31.09 -41.30 -20.03
N SER A 33 32.24 -40.85 -19.51
CA SER A 33 33.56 -41.22 -20.04
C SER A 33 34.40 -41.83 -18.92
N ASP A 34 34.42 -43.17 -18.93
CA ASP A 34 34.93 -44.03 -17.87
C ASP A 34 36.48 -44.02 -17.82
N VAL A 35 37.07 -43.36 -16.81
CA VAL A 35 38.46 -43.62 -16.39
C VAL A 35 38.57 -43.62 -14.87
N ASN A 36 38.29 -44.76 -14.24
CA ASN A 36 38.50 -44.95 -12.80
C ASN A 36 39.37 -46.19 -12.51
N ARG A 37 40.67 -46.00 -12.27
CA ARG A 37 41.61 -47.02 -11.73
C ARG A 37 42.96 -46.43 -11.33
N GLY A 38 43.48 -46.83 -10.16
CA GLY A 38 44.93 -47.07 -10.06
C GLY A 38 45.76 -46.53 -8.87
N GLY A 39 45.37 -46.80 -7.62
CA GLY A 39 46.30 -47.37 -6.62
C GLY A 39 47.52 -46.56 -6.09
N ARG A 40 47.41 -46.18 -4.81
CA ARG A 40 48.43 -46.34 -3.73
C ARG A 40 49.92 -46.36 -4.09
N ASN A 41 50.71 -45.46 -3.49
CA ASN A 41 51.55 -45.79 -2.32
C ASN A 41 52.42 -44.62 -1.76
N SER A 42 52.83 -44.79 -0.49
CA SER A 42 54.05 -44.26 0.18
C SER A 42 54.36 -42.75 0.17
N ALA A 43 54.37 -42.18 1.38
CA ALA A 43 55.04 -40.94 1.77
C ALA A 43 56.58 -40.97 1.60
N TRP A 44 57.24 -39.80 1.69
CA TRP A 44 58.39 -39.49 2.58
C TRP A 44 58.85 -38.02 2.39
N MET A 45 59.18 -37.30 3.49
CA MET A 45 59.78 -35.93 3.61
C MET A 45 59.06 -34.76 2.89
N ALA A 46 58.72 -33.59 3.46
CA ALA A 46 59.11 -32.81 4.66
C ALA A 46 60.35 -31.87 4.50
N LEU A 47 60.19 -30.64 5.03
CA LEU A 47 61.20 -29.55 5.23
C LEU A 47 61.68 -28.82 3.95
N ALA A 48 61.90 -27.48 3.93
CA ALA A 48 61.67 -26.43 4.93
C ALA A 48 61.49 -25.00 4.33
N LEU A 49 61.05 -24.07 5.19
CA LEU A 49 60.94 -22.61 5.09
C LEU A 49 62.32 -21.89 4.96
N PRO A 50 62.41 -20.54 4.88
CA PRO A 50 61.81 -19.58 3.91
C PRO A 50 62.85 -18.49 3.49
N LEU A 51 62.43 -17.34 2.90
CA LEU A 51 62.75 -15.93 3.31
C LEU A 51 62.66 -14.88 2.17
N LEU A 52 62.23 -13.67 2.55
CA LEU A 52 62.52 -12.30 2.03
C LEU A 52 62.45 -12.06 0.48
N ALA A 53 61.57 -11.20 -0.08
CA ALA A 53 61.20 -9.79 0.18
C ALA A 53 61.94 -8.76 -0.71
N THR A 54 61.34 -7.56 -0.83
CA THR A 54 61.72 -6.36 -1.62
C THR A 54 61.34 -6.32 -3.12
N ARG A 55 60.83 -5.15 -3.54
CA ARG A 55 60.65 -4.62 -4.91
C ARG A 55 61.71 -3.49 -5.11
N PRO A 56 61.76 -2.70 -6.22
CA PRO A 56 61.18 -2.81 -7.57
C PRO A 56 62.24 -2.62 -8.70
N SER A 57 61.84 -2.57 -9.99
CA SER A 57 62.08 -1.42 -10.93
C SER A 57 62.31 -1.76 -12.43
N PHE A 58 61.52 -1.10 -13.30
CA PHE A 58 61.87 -0.46 -14.59
C PHE A 58 62.54 -1.22 -15.77
N VAL A 59 61.71 -1.52 -16.80
CA VAL A 59 61.71 -0.87 -18.14
C VAL A 59 62.59 -1.36 -19.34
N THR A 60 61.91 -1.43 -20.51
CA THR A 60 62.36 -1.47 -21.94
C THR A 60 62.88 -2.75 -22.63
N ALA A 61 62.11 -3.15 -23.66
CA ALA A 61 62.48 -3.15 -25.10
C ALA A 61 62.65 -4.48 -25.89
N VAL A 62 61.63 -4.75 -26.73
CA VAL A 62 61.68 -5.07 -28.18
C VAL A 62 62.80 -5.99 -28.73
N VAL A 63 62.42 -7.15 -29.30
CA VAL A 63 62.50 -7.44 -30.77
C VAL A 63 61.83 -8.78 -31.13
N THR A 64 61.08 -8.71 -32.23
CA THR A 64 60.33 -9.75 -32.94
C THR A 64 61.15 -10.95 -33.43
N LEU A 65 60.60 -12.18 -33.34
CA LEU A 65 60.50 -13.07 -34.51
C LEU A 65 59.36 -14.10 -34.38
N VAL A 66 58.81 -14.53 -35.51
CA VAL A 66 57.66 -15.45 -35.60
C VAL A 66 58.13 -16.87 -35.92
N ALA A 67 57.61 -17.87 -35.20
CA ALA A 67 57.53 -19.24 -35.67
C ALA A 67 56.23 -19.86 -35.13
N ALA A 68 55.36 -20.37 -36.01
CA ALA A 68 54.05 -20.86 -35.63
C ALA A 68 53.95 -22.40 -35.67
N THR A 69 53.59 -23.01 -34.54
CA THR A 69 52.99 -24.34 -34.47
C THR A 69 51.82 -24.27 -33.50
N GLY A 70 50.61 -24.57 -33.97
CA GLY A 70 49.40 -24.35 -33.20
C GLY A 70 49.13 -25.44 -32.15
N ALA A 71 48.85 -25.02 -30.93
CA ALA A 71 48.05 -25.77 -29.98
C ALA A 71 46.85 -24.88 -29.60
N VAL A 72 45.64 -25.27 -30.00
CA VAL A 72 44.42 -24.55 -29.60
C VAL A 72 44.12 -24.96 -28.16
N ALA A 73 44.56 -24.15 -27.20
CA ALA A 73 44.08 -24.24 -25.84
C ALA A 73 42.61 -23.79 -25.81
N GLN A 74 41.70 -24.75 -25.60
CA GLN A 74 40.31 -24.41 -25.30
C GLN A 74 40.27 -23.73 -23.93
N SER A 75 39.66 -22.55 -23.85
CA SER A 75 39.30 -21.95 -22.57
C SER A 75 38.31 -22.86 -21.83
N PRO A 76 38.37 -22.97 -20.49
CA PRO A 76 37.32 -23.62 -19.72
C PRO A 76 36.05 -22.76 -19.81
N GLY A 77 35.13 -23.13 -20.70
CA GLY A 77 33.83 -22.48 -20.80
C GLY A 77 33.01 -22.75 -19.54
N MET A 78 32.39 -21.70 -18.98
CA MET A 78 31.39 -21.87 -17.92
C MET A 78 30.25 -22.76 -18.43
N ASN A 79 29.84 -23.71 -17.60
CA ASN A 79 28.76 -24.63 -17.90
C ASN A 79 27.50 -24.28 -17.09
N CYS A 80 26.35 -24.83 -17.48
CA CYS A 80 25.07 -24.60 -16.80
C CYS A 80 25.08 -24.92 -15.29
N GLY A 81 25.96 -25.82 -14.82
CA GLY A 81 26.16 -26.07 -13.40
C GLY A 81 26.71 -24.85 -12.66
N ASP A 82 27.74 -24.22 -13.19
CA ASP A 82 28.40 -23.05 -12.59
C ASP A 82 27.42 -21.87 -12.44
N ILE A 83 26.63 -21.64 -13.49
CA ILE A 83 25.60 -20.59 -13.57
C ILE A 83 24.47 -20.86 -12.56
N ARG A 84 24.04 -22.11 -12.44
CA ARG A 84 23.01 -22.50 -11.45
C ARG A 84 23.53 -22.34 -10.02
N THR A 85 24.79 -22.69 -9.77
CA THR A 85 25.44 -22.48 -8.46
C THR A 85 25.52 -20.99 -8.09
N PHE A 86 25.86 -20.11 -9.05
CA PHE A 86 25.90 -18.66 -8.82
C PHE A 86 24.54 -18.10 -8.36
N TYR A 87 23.46 -18.38 -9.08
CA TYR A 87 22.12 -17.90 -8.70
C TYR A 87 21.59 -18.56 -7.42
N GLN A 88 21.88 -19.85 -7.19
CA GLN A 88 21.47 -20.53 -5.95
C GLN A 88 22.19 -19.95 -4.72
N ALA A 89 23.47 -19.61 -4.82
CA ALA A 89 24.24 -19.02 -3.73
C ALA A 89 23.79 -17.60 -3.34
N GLN A 90 23.19 -16.83 -4.26
CA GLN A 90 22.62 -15.51 -3.93
C GLN A 90 21.14 -15.56 -3.50
N SER A 91 20.41 -16.63 -3.81
CA SER A 91 18.97 -16.75 -3.50
C SER A 91 18.63 -17.68 -2.33
N CYS A 92 19.57 -18.51 -1.86
CA CYS A 92 19.36 -19.43 -0.73
C CYS A 92 20.60 -19.49 0.18
N CYS A 93 20.40 -19.13 1.46
CA CYS A 93 21.37 -19.23 2.57
C CYS A 93 22.64 -18.37 2.41
N GLY A 94 22.74 -17.28 3.17
CA GLY A 94 23.87 -16.34 3.09
C GLY A 94 25.19 -16.90 3.63
N GLU A 95 26.08 -17.33 2.74
CA GLU A 95 27.52 -17.34 2.98
C GLU A 95 28.15 -15.99 2.58
N SER A 96 29.40 -15.77 3.01
CA SER A 96 30.15 -14.54 2.77
C SER A 96 30.52 -14.32 1.30
N GLU A 97 30.73 -13.06 0.93
CA GLU A 97 30.95 -12.60 -0.44
C GLU A 97 32.04 -13.38 -1.20
N ARG A 98 31.63 -14.28 -2.09
CA ARG A 98 32.40 -14.59 -3.30
C ARG A 98 32.04 -13.62 -4.40
N ALA A 99 32.64 -12.44 -4.35
CA ALA A 99 32.71 -11.58 -5.52
C ALA A 99 33.37 -12.35 -6.68
N LEU A 100 32.81 -12.24 -7.89
CA LEU A 100 33.52 -12.62 -9.09
C LEU A 100 34.63 -11.60 -9.33
N GLU A 101 35.86 -11.91 -8.89
CA GLU A 101 37.05 -11.14 -9.23
C GLU A 101 37.32 -11.25 -10.74
N PHE A 102 36.72 -10.35 -11.51
CA PHE A 102 37.10 -10.08 -12.90
C PHE A 102 38.47 -9.39 -12.95
N SER A 103 39.52 -10.13 -12.55
CA SER A 103 40.90 -9.65 -12.54
C SER A 103 41.32 -9.21 -13.96
N SER A 104 41.72 -7.95 -14.10
CA SER A 104 42.02 -7.34 -15.39
C SER A 104 43.42 -7.71 -15.92
N SER A 105 43.94 -8.88 -15.55
CA SER A 105 45.35 -9.26 -15.71
C SER A 105 45.66 -10.15 -16.92
N GLU A 106 44.67 -10.75 -17.57
CA GLU A 106 44.90 -11.61 -18.75
C GLU A 106 44.08 -11.20 -19.99
N GLY A 107 44.65 -10.23 -20.73
CA GLY A 107 44.66 -10.21 -22.20
C GLY A 107 43.36 -10.04 -23.01
N SER A 108 42.17 -10.17 -22.41
CA SER A 108 40.91 -10.07 -23.16
C SER A 108 40.58 -8.61 -23.52
N SER A 109 40.56 -8.32 -24.82
CA SER A 109 40.36 -6.97 -25.35
C SER A 109 38.88 -6.57 -25.43
N PHE A 110 38.20 -6.55 -24.28
CA PHE A 110 36.86 -5.94 -24.17
C PHE A 110 37.01 -4.43 -23.94
N SER A 111 36.50 -3.64 -24.88
CA SER A 111 36.65 -2.18 -24.86
C SER A 111 35.81 -1.53 -23.75
N SER A 112 36.33 -0.43 -23.19
CA SER A 112 35.66 0.40 -22.17
C SER A 112 34.52 1.27 -22.74
N SER A 113 33.70 0.68 -23.62
CA SER A 113 32.75 1.40 -24.50
C SER A 113 31.34 0.83 -24.46
N VAL A 114 31.01 0.02 -23.45
CA VAL A 114 29.71 -0.66 -23.30
C VAL A 114 28.78 0.11 -22.35
N CYS A 115 29.31 0.64 -21.24
CA CYS A 115 28.51 1.31 -20.21
C CYS A 115 28.73 2.83 -20.23
N GLU A 116 27.65 3.62 -20.23
CA GLU A 116 27.72 5.07 -20.07
C GLU A 116 28.12 5.48 -18.64
N SER A 117 28.68 6.69 -18.49
CA SER A 117 29.09 7.22 -17.20
C SER A 117 27.87 7.60 -16.33
N GLY A 118 27.47 6.69 -15.45
CA GLY A 118 26.38 6.88 -14.50
C GLY A 118 25.36 5.73 -14.43
N SER A 119 25.47 4.72 -15.31
CA SER A 119 24.64 3.52 -15.22
C SER A 119 24.86 2.78 -13.88
N PRO A 120 23.80 2.34 -13.17
CA PRO A 120 23.93 1.52 -11.97
C PRO A 120 24.76 0.27 -12.24
N ALA A 121 25.57 -0.16 -11.27
CA ALA A 121 26.51 -1.28 -11.45
C ALA A 121 25.81 -2.55 -11.99
N GLY A 122 24.63 -2.87 -11.46
CA GLY A 122 23.80 -4.00 -11.92
C GLY A 122 23.45 -3.98 -13.41
N VAL A 123 23.24 -2.81 -14.02
CA VAL A 123 22.96 -2.69 -15.46
C VAL A 123 24.22 -3.01 -16.28
N CYS A 124 25.36 -2.43 -15.91
CA CYS A 124 26.65 -2.72 -16.53
C CYS A 124 27.15 -4.16 -16.27
N HIS A 125 26.64 -4.83 -15.23
CA HIS A 125 26.80 -6.27 -15.02
C HIS A 125 25.83 -7.11 -15.86
N CYS A 126 24.59 -6.65 -16.09
CA CYS A 126 23.59 -7.38 -16.89
C CYS A 126 24.03 -7.55 -18.36
N GLU A 127 24.56 -6.50 -18.99
CA GLU A 127 25.06 -6.59 -20.37
C GLU A 127 26.30 -7.49 -20.48
N LYS A 128 27.21 -7.44 -19.50
CA LYS A 128 28.37 -8.35 -19.42
C LYS A 128 27.95 -9.79 -19.17
N ALA A 129 26.97 -10.02 -18.28
CA ALA A 129 26.40 -11.33 -18.03
C ALA A 129 25.75 -11.88 -19.30
N MET A 130 24.92 -11.09 -20.00
CA MET A 130 24.38 -11.45 -21.31
C MET A 130 25.47 -11.83 -22.32
N GLN A 131 26.52 -11.01 -22.45
CA GLN A 131 27.60 -11.24 -23.42
C GLN A 131 28.48 -12.46 -23.08
N LEU A 132 28.52 -12.89 -21.82
CA LEU A 132 29.17 -14.14 -21.38
C LEU A 132 28.23 -15.34 -21.52
N LEU A 133 26.95 -15.20 -21.18
CA LEU A 133 25.96 -16.28 -21.12
C LEU A 133 25.34 -16.58 -22.50
N SER A 134 25.35 -15.64 -23.44
CA SER A 134 25.00 -15.88 -24.85
C SER A 134 26.00 -16.78 -25.58
N GLN A 135 27.09 -17.19 -24.92
CA GLN A 135 28.07 -18.16 -25.41
C GLN A 135 27.82 -19.57 -24.85
N VAL A 136 26.77 -19.76 -24.04
CA VAL A 136 26.43 -21.03 -23.40
C VAL A 136 25.18 -21.62 -24.05
N ASP A 137 25.36 -22.68 -24.84
CA ASP A 137 24.29 -23.34 -25.58
C ASP A 137 23.13 -23.77 -24.65
N GLY A 138 21.92 -23.31 -25.00
CA GLY A 138 20.68 -23.59 -24.27
C GLY A 138 20.27 -22.51 -23.26
N VAL A 139 21.12 -21.53 -22.93
CA VAL A 139 20.71 -20.41 -22.06
C VAL A 139 19.82 -19.44 -22.83
N GLN A 140 18.55 -19.35 -22.43
CA GLN A 140 17.61 -18.33 -22.91
C GLN A 140 17.22 -17.41 -21.77
N PHE A 141 17.75 -16.19 -21.79
CA PHE A 141 17.11 -15.07 -21.10
C PHE A 141 15.80 -14.70 -21.82
N PRO A 142 14.76 -14.25 -21.09
CA PRO A 142 13.67 -13.52 -21.71
C PRO A 142 14.26 -12.32 -22.45
N VAL A 143 14.01 -12.21 -23.76
CA VAL A 143 14.58 -11.14 -24.61
C VAL A 143 14.26 -9.75 -24.06
N GLU A 144 13.09 -9.62 -23.45
CA GLU A 144 12.57 -8.41 -22.81
C GLU A 144 13.27 -8.05 -21.49
N PHE A 145 13.88 -9.02 -20.76
CA PHE A 145 14.49 -8.77 -19.45
C PHE A 145 15.57 -7.68 -19.49
N CYS A 146 16.38 -7.63 -20.56
CA CYS A 146 17.41 -6.60 -20.70
C CYS A 146 16.86 -5.24 -21.14
N ALA A 147 15.76 -5.22 -21.90
CA ALA A 147 15.03 -3.98 -22.18
C ALA A 147 14.41 -3.41 -20.89
N HIS A 148 13.88 -4.28 -20.03
CA HIS A 148 13.35 -3.92 -18.71
C HIS A 148 14.47 -3.49 -17.75
N MET A 149 15.62 -4.16 -17.71
CA MET A 149 16.79 -3.71 -16.94
C MET A 149 17.31 -2.33 -17.40
N ALA A 150 17.21 -2.00 -18.68
CA ALA A 150 17.53 -0.66 -19.18
C ALA A 150 16.51 0.42 -18.73
N ALA A 151 15.30 0.03 -18.32
CA ALA A 151 14.30 0.91 -17.71
C ALA A 151 14.49 1.11 -16.20
N VAL A 152 15.29 0.29 -15.51
CA VAL A 152 15.64 0.52 -14.10
C VAL A 152 16.51 1.77 -13.97
N LYS A 153 16.06 2.74 -13.16
CA LYS A 153 16.72 4.04 -12.96
C LYS A 153 17.05 4.30 -11.48
N PRO A 154 18.05 5.15 -11.18
CA PRO A 154 18.30 5.61 -9.82
C PRO A 154 17.13 6.46 -9.29
N VAL A 155 16.90 6.48 -7.98
CA VAL A 155 15.84 7.28 -7.34
C VAL A 155 15.95 8.77 -7.73
N GLY A 156 14.81 9.36 -8.08
CA GLY A 156 14.67 10.75 -8.52
C GLY A 156 15.05 11.00 -9.99
N PHE A 157 15.25 9.97 -10.81
CA PHE A 157 15.62 10.12 -12.22
C PHE A 157 14.47 10.64 -13.08
N HIS A 158 13.25 10.19 -12.83
CA HIS A 158 12.08 10.66 -13.57
C HIS A 158 11.68 12.08 -13.12
N ASP A 159 11.38 12.94 -14.08
CA ASP A 159 10.96 14.34 -13.88
C ASP A 159 9.61 14.67 -14.54
N GLN A 160 8.99 13.70 -15.20
CA GLN A 160 7.68 13.82 -15.84
C GLN A 160 6.59 13.41 -14.83
N PRO A 161 5.74 14.33 -14.35
CA PRO A 161 4.62 13.95 -13.49
C PRO A 161 3.59 13.12 -14.27
N ILE A 162 2.96 12.16 -13.61
CA ILE A 162 1.83 11.37 -14.16
C ILE A 162 0.55 12.21 -14.17
N CYS A 163 0.32 13.04 -13.16
CA CYS A 163 -0.84 13.92 -13.08
C CYS A 163 -0.83 15.05 -14.13
N GLU A 164 -2.02 15.49 -14.51
CA GLU A 164 -2.26 16.55 -15.50
C GLU A 164 -3.02 17.74 -14.92
N ALA A 165 -2.88 18.90 -15.55
CA ALA A 165 -3.73 20.07 -15.31
C ALA A 165 -5.06 19.98 -16.06
N SER A 166 -5.07 19.37 -17.24
CA SER A 166 -6.27 19.06 -18.05
C SER A 166 -6.00 17.82 -18.89
N ASP A 167 -7.07 17.13 -19.33
CA ASP A 167 -6.98 15.99 -20.24
C ASP A 167 -6.28 16.35 -21.57
N ALA A 168 -5.50 15.41 -22.11
CA ALA A 168 -4.72 15.60 -23.34
C ALA A 168 -5.56 15.80 -24.62
N GLY A 169 -6.83 15.39 -24.63
CA GLY A 169 -7.75 15.49 -25.75
C GLY A 169 -7.20 14.86 -27.03
N ASN A 170 -7.09 15.67 -28.08
CA ASN A 170 -6.48 15.28 -29.36
C ASN A 170 -5.05 15.85 -29.53
N ASN A 171 -4.43 16.38 -28.46
CA ASN A 171 -3.08 16.96 -28.57
C ASN A 171 -2.01 15.87 -28.61
N ALA A 172 -1.54 15.54 -29.81
CA ALA A 172 -0.50 14.53 -30.03
C ALA A 172 0.81 14.78 -29.24
N ALA A 173 1.10 16.00 -28.78
CA ALA A 173 2.26 16.27 -27.92
C ALA A 173 2.06 15.77 -26.48
N TYR A 174 0.81 15.64 -26.01
CA TYR A 174 0.45 15.11 -24.69
C TYR A 174 0.08 13.63 -24.72
N LEU A 175 0.15 12.98 -25.90
CA LEU A 175 -0.17 11.55 -26.12
C LEU A 175 1.10 10.75 -26.48
N VAL A 176 2.17 10.95 -25.71
CA VAL A 176 3.48 10.32 -25.90
C VAL A 176 3.88 9.55 -24.64
N ASP A 177 4.23 8.27 -24.79
CA ASP A 177 4.67 7.42 -23.70
C ASP A 177 6.08 7.82 -23.20
N GLY A 178 6.28 7.84 -21.89
CA GLY A 178 7.47 8.38 -21.23
C GLY A 178 7.57 9.91 -21.19
N MET A 179 6.49 10.63 -21.50
CA MET A 179 6.39 12.10 -21.44
C MET A 179 5.15 12.53 -20.67
N ALA A 180 5.21 13.65 -19.96
CA ALA A 180 4.07 14.18 -19.22
C ALA A 180 2.90 14.62 -20.12
N GLY A 181 1.71 14.73 -19.53
CA GLY A 181 0.54 15.32 -20.18
C GLY A 181 0.56 16.86 -20.14
N ASN A 182 -0.61 17.49 -20.00
CA ASN A 182 -0.66 18.94 -19.78
C ASN A 182 -0.15 19.30 -18.38
N THR A 183 1.03 19.91 -18.25
CA THR A 183 1.63 20.29 -16.95
C THR A 183 1.44 21.77 -16.55
N ASN A 184 0.54 22.49 -17.23
CA ASN A 184 0.21 23.89 -16.93
C ASN A 184 -0.75 24.01 -15.73
N PHE A 185 -0.32 23.53 -14.56
CA PHE A 185 -1.10 23.53 -13.32
C PHE A 185 -1.45 24.98 -12.89
N PRO A 186 -2.74 25.33 -12.67
CA PRO A 186 -3.15 26.72 -12.53
C PRO A 186 -2.70 27.36 -11.21
N HIS A 187 -2.71 26.59 -10.11
CA HIS A 187 -2.54 27.09 -8.73
C HIS A 187 -1.24 26.65 -8.06
N GLY A 188 -0.20 26.35 -8.85
CA GLY A 188 1.15 26.06 -8.36
C GLY A 188 1.86 24.92 -9.08
N ASN A 189 3.19 24.94 -9.06
CA ASN A 189 4.01 24.00 -9.82
C ASN A 189 4.12 22.65 -9.10
N ILE A 190 4.17 21.56 -9.87
CA ILE A 190 4.44 20.20 -9.39
C ILE A 190 5.74 19.68 -10.03
N LYS A 191 6.61 19.02 -9.24
CA LYS A 191 7.77 18.25 -9.71
C LYS A 191 7.78 16.85 -9.09
N VAL A 192 8.45 15.89 -9.73
CA VAL A 192 8.66 14.54 -9.20
C VAL A 192 9.83 14.52 -8.20
N LEU A 193 9.62 13.91 -7.03
CA LEU A 193 10.66 13.64 -6.02
C LEU A 193 11.25 12.23 -6.16
N ALA A 194 10.41 11.25 -6.47
CA ALA A 194 10.77 9.86 -6.76
C ALA A 194 9.66 9.14 -7.53
N THR A 195 10.01 8.08 -8.24
CA THR A 195 9.09 7.17 -8.93
C THR A 195 9.28 5.74 -8.42
N VAL A 196 8.18 5.03 -8.15
CA VAL A 196 8.21 3.62 -7.72
C VAL A 196 8.86 2.76 -8.81
N GLY A 197 9.68 1.79 -8.41
CA GLY A 197 10.52 1.00 -9.30
C GLY A 197 11.89 1.62 -9.60
N GLU A 198 12.14 2.87 -9.20
CA GLU A 198 13.51 3.39 -9.11
C GLU A 198 14.27 2.69 -7.97
N VAL A 199 15.59 2.63 -8.10
CA VAL A 199 16.48 1.82 -7.25
C VAL A 199 17.57 2.68 -6.63
N ASP A 200 17.87 2.47 -5.36
CA ASP A 200 19.06 3.05 -4.73
C ASP A 200 20.34 2.41 -5.32
N PRO A 201 21.23 3.18 -5.96
CA PRO A 201 22.38 2.62 -6.69
C PRO A 201 23.49 2.09 -5.78
N THR A 202 23.39 2.25 -4.45
CA THR A 202 24.39 1.84 -3.45
C THR A 202 23.99 0.54 -2.76
N THR A 203 22.73 0.41 -2.38
CA THR A 203 22.15 -0.71 -1.64
C THR A 203 21.40 -1.70 -2.53
N GLY A 204 20.99 -1.29 -3.73
CA GLY A 204 20.12 -2.07 -4.61
C GLY A 204 18.64 -2.09 -4.18
N SER A 205 18.26 -1.30 -3.16
CA SER A 205 16.88 -1.23 -2.67
C SER A 205 15.95 -0.61 -3.73
N MET A 206 14.90 -1.33 -4.11
CA MET A 206 13.89 -0.88 -5.08
C MET A 206 12.68 -0.27 -4.36
N LEU A 207 12.21 0.88 -4.83
CA LEU A 207 10.93 1.44 -4.41
C LEU A 207 9.80 0.55 -4.96
N THR A 208 8.84 0.17 -4.11
CA THR A 208 7.84 -0.87 -4.40
C THR A 208 6.50 -0.49 -3.77
N GLY A 209 5.39 -0.83 -4.43
CA GLY A 209 4.03 -0.46 -4.03
C GLY A 209 3.71 0.99 -4.35
N VAL A 210 2.43 1.30 -4.50
CA VAL A 210 1.93 2.65 -4.78
C VAL A 210 2.06 3.50 -3.50
N PRO A 211 2.63 4.71 -3.56
CA PRO A 211 2.91 5.50 -2.38
C PRO A 211 1.61 6.15 -1.89
N ASP A 212 1.35 6.12 -0.60
CA ASP A 212 0.09 6.60 -0.02
C ASP A 212 0.34 7.49 1.20
N GLY A 213 0.57 6.95 2.39
CA GLY A 213 0.96 7.74 3.56
C GLY A 213 2.39 8.26 3.48
N LEU A 214 2.65 9.45 4.01
CA LEU A 214 3.98 10.06 3.97
C LEU A 214 4.25 11.06 5.11
N GLY A 215 5.54 11.30 5.35
CA GLY A 215 6.01 12.40 6.19
C GLY A 215 7.51 12.63 6.08
N ALA A 216 8.03 13.64 6.77
CA ALA A 216 9.46 13.95 6.71
C ALA A 216 10.04 14.57 7.99
N TYR A 217 11.30 14.28 8.27
CA TYR A 217 12.04 14.80 9.42
C TYR A 217 13.52 15.07 9.11
N LEU A 218 14.23 15.71 10.06
CA LEU A 218 15.68 15.94 9.95
C LEU A 218 16.46 14.74 10.52
N LYS A 219 16.95 13.86 9.65
CA LYS A 219 17.86 12.76 10.02
C LYS A 219 19.22 13.30 10.52
N ASP A 220 19.71 14.36 9.87
CA ASP A 220 20.85 15.15 10.31
C ASP A 220 20.72 16.60 9.77
N ALA A 221 21.63 17.50 10.16
CA ALA A 221 21.51 18.92 9.84
C ALA A 221 21.47 19.22 8.33
N SER A 222 22.00 18.30 7.52
CA SER A 222 22.10 18.34 6.06
C SER A 222 21.18 17.34 5.34
N THR A 223 20.39 16.54 6.06
CA THR A 223 19.52 15.49 5.49
C THR A 223 18.08 15.66 5.93
N VAL A 224 17.19 15.90 4.97
CA VAL A 224 15.76 15.61 5.16
C VAL A 224 15.55 14.14 4.80
N ARG A 225 15.01 13.36 5.72
CA ARG A 225 14.48 12.03 5.42
C ARG A 225 13.01 12.16 5.15
N LEU A 226 12.60 11.88 3.92
CA LEU A 226 11.20 11.56 3.60
C LEU A 226 10.99 10.08 3.93
N VAL A 227 9.84 9.77 4.51
CA VAL A 227 9.35 8.41 4.74
C VAL A 227 7.99 8.31 4.05
N TYR A 228 7.74 7.22 3.33
CA TYR A 228 6.41 6.92 2.80
C TYR A 228 6.09 5.45 3.01
N GLN A 229 4.83 5.14 3.30
CA GLN A 229 4.32 3.77 3.22
C GLN A 229 3.72 3.57 1.84
N SER A 230 3.94 2.38 1.29
CA SER A 230 3.28 1.98 0.07
C SER A 230 2.05 1.16 0.40
N GLU A 231 0.89 1.48 -0.18
CA GLU A 231 -0.13 0.46 -0.36
C GLU A 231 0.36 -0.53 -1.43
N ALA A 232 0.21 -1.82 -1.19
CA ALA A 232 0.50 -2.85 -2.18
C ALA A 232 -0.44 -4.04 -2.02
N TYR A 233 -1.47 -4.04 -2.86
CA TYR A 233 -2.49 -5.08 -2.95
C TYR A 233 -1.91 -6.49 -3.16
N GLY A 234 -0.69 -6.62 -3.67
CA GLY A 234 0.14 -7.82 -3.54
C GLY A 234 -0.59 -9.09 -3.98
N GLN A 235 -0.84 -10.02 -3.05
CA GLN A 235 -1.59 -11.25 -3.33
C GLN A 235 -3.05 -11.25 -2.86
N LEU A 236 -3.57 -10.13 -2.32
CA LEU A 236 -4.96 -10.00 -1.81
C LEU A 236 -6.01 -10.39 -2.87
N VAL A 237 -5.68 -10.22 -4.15
CA VAL A 237 -6.47 -10.74 -5.28
C VAL A 237 -5.64 -11.76 -6.06
N THR A 238 -6.19 -12.95 -6.30
CA THR A 238 -5.51 -14.07 -6.99
C THR A 238 -4.98 -13.80 -8.41
N SER A 239 -5.31 -12.65 -9.03
CA SER A 239 -4.76 -12.20 -10.30
C SER A 239 -3.41 -11.48 -10.17
N ASN A 240 -3.06 -11.01 -8.97
CA ASN A 240 -1.99 -10.04 -8.78
C ASN A 240 -0.66 -10.75 -8.42
N PRO A 241 0.49 -10.18 -8.83
CA PRO A 241 1.80 -10.77 -8.54
C PRO A 241 2.24 -10.53 -7.09
N GLU A 242 2.92 -11.52 -6.50
CA GLU A 242 3.65 -11.35 -5.23
C GLU A 242 4.77 -10.29 -5.41
N SER A 243 4.66 -9.16 -4.69
CA SER A 243 5.58 -8.02 -4.77
C SER A 243 6.99 -8.37 -4.28
N PHE A 244 7.96 -7.52 -4.59
CA PHE A 244 9.37 -7.72 -4.23
C PHE A 244 9.54 -7.85 -2.69
N PRO A 245 10.00 -8.98 -2.15
CA PRO A 245 9.96 -9.21 -0.70
C PRO A 245 11.03 -8.43 0.06
N TRP A 246 10.72 -8.05 1.30
CA TRP A 246 11.64 -7.43 2.25
C TRP A 246 11.89 -8.32 3.47
N VAL A 247 13.06 -8.19 4.10
CA VAL A 247 13.53 -9.09 5.17
C VAL A 247 13.70 -8.34 6.49
N VAL A 248 13.33 -9.00 7.59
CA VAL A 248 13.38 -8.44 8.95
C VAL A 248 14.15 -9.34 9.90
N ASN A 249 14.36 -8.87 11.13
CA ASN A 249 14.75 -9.68 12.29
C ASN A 249 16.06 -10.45 12.02
N SER A 250 17.08 -9.73 11.54
CA SER A 250 18.37 -10.29 11.10
C SER A 250 18.26 -11.35 10.00
N LYS A 251 17.26 -11.19 9.10
CA LYS A 251 16.91 -12.11 8.00
C LYS A 251 16.28 -13.43 8.45
N SER A 252 15.67 -13.50 9.63
CA SER A 252 14.94 -14.69 10.11
C SER A 252 13.53 -14.82 9.54
N ALA A 253 12.94 -13.72 9.04
CA ALA A 253 11.59 -13.68 8.48
C ALA A 253 11.49 -12.65 7.35
N SER A 254 10.45 -12.76 6.52
CA SER A 254 10.25 -11.93 5.34
C SER A 254 8.79 -11.59 5.05
N PHE A 255 8.57 -10.42 4.47
CA PHE A 255 7.25 -9.91 4.08
C PHE A 255 7.19 -9.66 2.56
N THR A 256 5.99 -9.81 2.00
CA THR A 256 5.54 -9.30 0.70
C THR A 256 4.26 -8.48 0.90
N GLY A 257 3.66 -7.93 -0.15
CA GLY A 257 2.63 -6.91 -0.04
C GLY A 257 3.27 -5.55 0.25
N SER A 258 2.78 -4.83 1.26
CA SER A 258 3.14 -3.44 1.55
C SER A 258 4.53 -3.25 2.21
N HIS A 259 5.08 -2.05 2.06
CA HIS A 259 6.41 -1.64 2.52
C HIS A 259 6.33 -0.28 3.24
N ILE A 260 7.35 0.04 4.03
CA ILE A 260 7.65 1.41 4.46
C ILE A 260 9.03 1.76 3.92
N HIS A 261 9.13 2.79 3.08
CA HIS A 261 10.37 3.24 2.45
C HIS A 261 10.85 4.56 3.04
N TYR A 262 12.15 4.80 2.99
CA TYR A 262 12.75 6.11 3.24
C TYR A 262 13.53 6.60 2.01
N ILE A 263 13.60 7.92 1.85
CA ILE A 263 14.47 8.60 0.88
C ILE A 263 15.16 9.76 1.60
N ASP A 264 16.48 9.71 1.66
CA ASP A 264 17.32 10.75 2.24
C ASP A 264 17.68 11.79 1.16
N TYR A 265 17.39 13.06 1.39
CA TYR A 265 17.67 14.17 0.47
C TYR A 265 18.66 15.18 1.06
N TYR A 266 19.52 15.77 0.21
CA TYR A 266 20.33 16.94 0.55
C TYR A 266 19.42 18.13 0.85
N ARG A 267 19.30 18.49 2.14
CA ARG A 267 18.41 19.56 2.66
C ARG A 267 18.60 20.89 1.93
N SER A 268 19.85 21.24 1.61
CA SER A 268 20.23 22.44 0.85
C SER A 268 19.64 22.49 -0.55
N MET A 269 19.55 21.35 -1.24
CA MET A 269 19.08 21.24 -2.62
C MET A 269 17.56 21.07 -2.68
N LEU A 270 16.96 20.31 -1.75
CA LEU A 270 15.52 20.17 -1.62
C LEU A 270 14.84 21.53 -1.33
N ALA A 271 15.47 22.35 -0.49
CA ALA A 271 15.01 23.71 -0.16
C ALA A 271 15.00 24.68 -1.37
N SER A 272 15.65 24.34 -2.48
CA SER A 272 15.64 25.12 -3.72
C SER A 272 15.17 24.31 -4.93
N PHE A 273 14.59 23.13 -4.74
CA PHE A 273 14.20 22.25 -5.84
C PHE A 273 13.01 22.83 -6.64
N MET A 274 12.16 23.60 -5.97
CA MET A 274 10.98 24.26 -6.54
C MET A 274 11.22 25.74 -6.91
N ASP A 275 12.47 26.12 -7.18
CA ASP A 275 12.85 27.47 -7.62
C ASP A 275 13.11 27.52 -9.14
N ASP A 276 13.00 28.71 -9.72
CA ASP A 276 13.19 28.92 -11.16
C ASP A 276 14.63 28.60 -11.59
N GLY A 277 14.77 27.79 -12.64
CA GLY A 277 16.07 27.29 -13.11
C GLY A 277 16.67 26.15 -12.29
N ALA A 278 16.03 25.71 -11.20
CA ALA A 278 16.43 24.50 -10.49
C ALA A 278 16.23 23.23 -11.35
N PRO A 279 17.06 22.18 -11.19
CA PRO A 279 16.98 20.95 -11.99
C PRO A 279 15.58 20.34 -12.08
N SER A 280 15.27 19.70 -13.21
CA SER A 280 14.01 18.96 -13.37
C SER A 280 13.99 17.67 -12.52
N LYS A 281 15.12 16.96 -12.48
CA LYS A 281 15.30 15.66 -11.82
C LYS A 281 15.71 15.81 -10.36
N ALA A 282 15.10 15.03 -9.48
CA ALA A 282 15.46 14.94 -8.06
C ALA A 282 16.74 14.13 -7.80
N GLN A 283 17.20 13.32 -8.75
CA GLN A 283 18.34 12.38 -8.60
C GLN A 283 19.58 13.04 -7.98
N GLY A 284 19.92 14.25 -8.41
CA GLY A 284 21.10 14.97 -7.93
C GLY A 284 21.05 15.38 -6.45
N MET A 285 19.86 15.38 -5.83
CA MET A 285 19.67 15.66 -4.40
C MET A 285 19.43 14.41 -3.54
N VAL A 286 19.40 13.20 -4.11
CA VAL A 286 19.27 11.95 -3.33
C VAL A 286 20.61 11.58 -2.69
N LYS A 287 20.58 11.28 -1.39
CA LYS A 287 21.69 10.70 -0.60
C LYS A 287 21.62 9.18 -0.51
N GLY A 288 20.40 8.64 -0.48
CA GLY A 288 20.13 7.20 -0.54
C GLY A 288 18.69 6.86 -0.18
N ALA A 289 18.27 5.63 -0.46
CA ALA A 289 16.92 5.14 -0.19
C ALA A 289 16.89 3.65 0.20
N GLY A 290 15.78 3.21 0.80
CA GLY A 290 15.51 1.79 1.08
C GLY A 290 14.32 1.56 2.00
N ASN A 291 14.10 0.32 2.44
CA ASN A 291 13.07 0.02 3.42
C ASN A 291 13.47 0.57 4.82
N ALA A 292 12.53 1.19 5.53
CA ALA A 292 12.74 1.82 6.83
C ALA A 292 12.68 0.83 8.02
N VAL A 293 12.17 -0.38 7.79
CA VAL A 293 11.99 -1.43 8.80
C VAL A 293 13.16 -2.42 8.76
N SER A 294 13.78 -2.64 9.91
CA SER A 294 14.81 -3.68 10.14
C SER A 294 14.30 -4.83 11.03
N LYS A 295 13.32 -4.55 11.91
CA LYS A 295 12.66 -5.53 12.77
C LYS A 295 11.15 -5.36 12.77
N ALA A 296 10.43 -6.46 12.93
CA ALA A 296 8.99 -6.48 13.11
C ALA A 296 8.59 -7.26 14.36
N TYR A 297 7.69 -6.69 15.16
CA TYR A 297 7.16 -7.22 16.41
C TYR A 297 5.63 -7.35 16.34
N ASN A 298 5.11 -8.48 16.86
CA ASN A 298 3.68 -8.79 16.84
C ASN A 298 2.92 -8.25 18.08
N LEU A 299 1.62 -8.54 18.17
CA LEU A 299 0.76 -8.13 19.30
C LEU A 299 1.20 -8.75 20.64
N LYS A 300 1.88 -9.90 20.61
CA LYS A 300 2.50 -10.54 21.78
C LYS A 300 3.80 -9.87 22.23
N ARG A 301 4.27 -8.82 21.53
CA ARG A 301 5.58 -8.16 21.66
C ARG A 301 6.76 -9.10 21.31
N GLU A 302 6.50 -10.18 20.58
CA GLU A 302 7.51 -11.12 20.07
C GLU A 302 8.04 -10.68 18.70
N LEU A 303 9.29 -11.02 18.37
CA LEU A 303 9.86 -10.82 17.03
C LEU A 303 9.18 -11.75 16.02
N VAL A 304 8.66 -11.22 14.91
CA VAL A 304 8.07 -12.05 13.85
C VAL A 304 9.10 -13.02 13.25
N GLY A 305 8.81 -14.32 13.33
CA GLY A 305 9.59 -15.43 12.81
C GLY A 305 9.06 -15.91 11.44
N PRO A 306 9.69 -16.93 10.84
CA PRO A 306 9.23 -17.47 9.57
C PRO A 306 7.95 -18.32 9.76
N ARG A 307 7.01 -18.22 8.82
CA ARG A 307 5.78 -19.04 8.81
C ARG A 307 6.12 -20.53 8.68
N ASN A 308 5.36 -21.39 9.37
CA ASN A 308 5.51 -22.84 9.28
C ASN A 308 5.12 -23.38 7.88
N ARG A 309 6.09 -23.42 6.96
CA ARG A 309 5.88 -23.93 5.58
C ARG A 309 5.94 -25.47 5.46
N THR A 310 5.84 -26.23 6.55
CA THR A 310 5.88 -27.70 6.47
C THR A 310 4.57 -28.27 5.92
N GLY A 311 4.64 -29.41 5.21
CA GLY A 311 3.46 -30.04 4.60
C GLY A 311 2.96 -29.30 3.37
N ASP A 312 1.70 -28.87 3.40
CA ASP A 312 1.00 -28.08 2.39
C ASP A 312 1.22 -26.56 2.54
N GLY A 313 1.97 -26.12 3.56
CA GLY A 313 2.31 -24.71 3.79
C GLY A 313 1.27 -23.93 4.60
N LEU A 314 0.25 -24.61 5.14
CA LEU A 314 -0.86 -24.03 5.90
C LEU A 314 -0.90 -24.48 7.37
N GLN A 315 0.16 -25.16 7.85
CA GLN A 315 0.22 -25.66 9.21
C GLN A 315 0.32 -24.52 10.23
N PRO A 316 -0.34 -24.63 11.40
CA PRO A 316 -0.34 -23.54 12.37
C PRO A 316 1.05 -23.16 12.86
N THR A 317 1.21 -21.87 13.15
CA THR A 317 2.39 -21.25 13.74
C THR A 317 1.90 -20.43 14.94
N THR A 318 2.19 -20.84 16.18
CA THR A 318 1.50 -20.28 17.38
C THR A 318 2.25 -19.14 18.08
N SER A 319 3.56 -19.05 17.87
CA SER A 319 4.45 -18.01 18.40
C SER A 319 5.14 -17.27 17.25
N ASN A 320 5.58 -16.03 17.52
CA ASN A 320 6.34 -15.21 16.57
C ASN A 320 5.61 -14.98 15.22
N VAL A 321 4.28 -14.92 15.18
CA VAL A 321 3.50 -14.76 13.94
C VAL A 321 3.12 -13.31 13.64
N HIS A 322 2.88 -13.01 12.35
CA HIS A 322 2.14 -11.82 11.93
C HIS A 322 0.65 -12.10 12.14
N GLU A 323 0.09 -11.59 13.23
CA GLU A 323 -1.20 -12.04 13.79
C GLU A 323 -2.40 -11.80 12.85
N SER A 324 -2.36 -10.79 11.97
CA SER A 324 -3.42 -10.54 10.98
C SER A 324 -3.48 -11.57 9.84
N ASN A 325 -2.47 -12.44 9.69
CA ASN A 325 -2.51 -13.52 8.72
C ASN A 325 -3.08 -14.84 9.29
N VAL A 326 -3.44 -14.87 10.58
CA VAL A 326 -3.79 -16.10 11.31
C VAL A 326 -5.04 -15.99 12.18
N ASP A 327 -5.57 -17.15 12.59
CA ASP A 327 -6.48 -17.23 13.74
C ASP A 327 -5.72 -17.28 15.08
N VAL A 328 -6.44 -17.24 16.20
CA VAL A 328 -5.87 -17.39 17.56
C VAL A 328 -5.10 -18.69 17.81
N ASN A 329 -5.28 -19.71 16.95
CA ASN A 329 -4.56 -20.98 17.01
C ASN A 329 -3.31 -20.98 16.10
N GLY A 330 -3.03 -19.88 15.40
CA GLY A 330 -1.89 -19.74 14.49
C GLY A 330 -2.10 -20.31 13.09
N ASN A 331 -3.31 -20.77 12.73
CA ASN A 331 -3.63 -21.29 11.40
C ASN A 331 -3.60 -20.15 10.37
N TYR A 332 -2.96 -20.33 9.21
CA TYR A 332 -2.92 -19.31 8.16
C TYR A 332 -4.27 -19.22 7.42
N ILE A 333 -5.09 -18.23 7.75
CA ILE A 333 -6.47 -18.09 7.25
C ILE A 333 -6.59 -17.33 5.93
N VAL A 334 -5.59 -16.53 5.57
CA VAL A 334 -5.61 -15.65 4.37
C VAL A 334 -5.60 -16.42 3.03
N GLY A 335 -5.26 -17.71 3.04
CA GLY A 335 -5.03 -18.53 1.84
C GLY A 335 -6.27 -18.96 1.02
N SER A 336 -7.48 -18.53 1.38
CA SER A 336 -8.71 -18.84 0.62
C SER A 336 -9.13 -17.79 -0.41
N THR A 337 -8.64 -16.57 -0.22
CA THR A 337 -9.04 -15.33 -0.92
C THR A 337 -7.83 -14.72 -1.60
N ALA A 338 -6.73 -14.60 -0.85
CA ALA A 338 -5.40 -14.34 -1.35
C ALA A 338 -4.66 -15.65 -1.68
N THR A 339 -3.63 -15.55 -2.52
CA THR A 339 -2.65 -16.65 -2.63
C THR A 339 -1.66 -16.55 -1.48
N ALA A 340 -1.28 -17.68 -0.87
CA ALA A 340 -0.21 -17.69 0.14
C ALA A 340 1.14 -17.20 -0.43
N PRO A 341 1.90 -16.35 0.29
CA PRO A 341 3.25 -15.95 -0.09
C PRO A 341 4.14 -17.15 -0.40
N SER A 342 4.77 -17.10 -1.57
CA SER A 342 5.64 -18.16 -2.11
C SER A 342 7.11 -17.81 -1.93
N LYS A 343 7.46 -16.53 -2.03
CA LYS A 343 8.79 -15.97 -1.77
C LYS A 343 8.89 -15.57 -0.30
N ALA A 344 7.99 -14.70 0.16
CA ALA A 344 7.97 -14.22 1.55
C ALA A 344 7.34 -15.22 2.53
N ASP A 345 7.56 -14.99 3.82
CA ASP A 345 6.92 -15.76 4.89
C ASP A 345 5.50 -15.24 5.17
N TRP A 346 5.30 -13.93 5.18
CA TRP A 346 4.04 -13.27 5.50
C TRP A 346 3.63 -12.25 4.44
N LEU A 347 2.33 -11.96 4.39
CA LEU A 347 1.79 -10.81 3.68
C LEU A 347 1.68 -9.65 4.69
N MET A 348 2.34 -8.53 4.42
CA MET A 348 1.94 -7.24 4.98
C MET A 348 0.80 -6.75 4.08
N GLN A 349 -0.39 -6.54 4.64
CA GLN A 349 -1.63 -6.35 3.88
C GLN A 349 -1.68 -4.95 3.25
N SER A 350 -2.81 -4.49 2.69
CA SER A 350 -2.91 -3.08 2.25
C SER A 350 -2.69 -2.20 3.48
N LEU A 351 -1.54 -1.52 3.52
CA LEU A 351 -1.32 -0.46 4.49
C LEU A 351 -1.97 0.79 3.92
N CYS A 352 -2.79 1.48 4.71
CA CYS A 352 -3.36 2.77 4.36
C CYS A 352 -2.69 3.91 5.15
N SER A 353 -3.03 5.12 4.71
CA SER A 353 -2.36 6.41 4.82
C SER A 353 -1.68 6.71 6.15
N ALA A 354 -0.44 6.27 6.20
CA ALA A 354 0.50 6.55 7.27
C ALA A 354 0.76 8.05 7.50
N HIS A 355 1.00 8.41 8.76
CA HIS A 355 1.41 9.75 9.18
C HIS A 355 2.69 9.71 10.04
N LEU A 356 3.41 10.83 10.10
CA LEU A 356 4.69 10.97 10.80
C LEU A 356 4.55 11.89 12.03
N GLU A 357 4.69 11.30 13.21
CA GLU A 357 4.67 12.05 14.46
C GLU A 357 6.10 12.38 14.88
N VAL A 358 6.45 13.67 14.83
CA VAL A 358 7.76 14.16 15.29
C VAL A 358 7.75 14.19 16.82
N ARG A 359 8.87 13.78 17.44
CA ARG A 359 9.07 13.85 18.88
C ARG A 359 8.71 15.24 19.43
N HIS A 360 7.90 15.29 20.49
CA HIS A 360 7.54 16.54 21.19
C HIS A 360 7.01 17.65 20.25
N GLN A 361 6.32 17.28 19.16
CA GLN A 361 5.90 18.23 18.11
C GLN A 361 5.00 19.38 18.59
N TRP A 362 4.30 19.21 19.71
CA TRP A 362 3.47 20.24 20.33
C TRP A 362 4.24 21.16 21.29
N GLY A 363 5.50 20.82 21.60
CA GLY A 363 6.37 21.51 22.53
C GLY A 363 7.01 20.56 23.55
N ASN A 364 8.00 21.05 24.29
CA ASN A 364 8.88 20.25 25.15
C ASN A 364 8.11 19.34 26.12
N GLY A 365 8.19 18.02 25.92
CA GLY A 365 7.51 17.00 26.71
C GLY A 365 6.04 16.72 26.32
N MET A 366 5.49 17.35 25.29
CA MET A 366 4.08 17.24 24.88
C MET A 366 3.95 16.50 23.55
N GLY A 367 3.16 15.43 23.54
CA GLY A 367 3.17 14.40 22.49
C GLY A 367 4.25 13.33 22.69
N VAL A 368 4.44 12.47 21.69
CA VAL A 368 5.34 11.30 21.68
C VAL A 368 6.83 11.60 22.02
N GLU A 369 7.51 10.61 22.60
CA GLU A 369 8.91 10.68 23.06
C GLU A 369 9.95 10.27 22.02
N ASP A 370 9.53 9.58 20.96
CA ASP A 370 10.33 9.17 19.80
C ASP A 370 9.76 9.79 18.51
N ASP A 371 10.57 9.85 17.45
CA ASP A 371 10.04 10.10 16.10
C ASP A 371 9.38 8.82 15.57
N LEU A 372 8.08 8.89 15.27
CA LEU A 372 7.26 7.76 14.87
C LEU A 372 6.78 7.88 13.43
N PHE A 373 6.59 6.74 12.78
CA PHE A 373 5.75 6.63 11.58
C PHE A 373 4.65 5.61 11.87
N ILE A 374 3.39 6.02 11.81
CA ILE A 374 2.24 5.21 12.19
C ILE A 374 1.44 4.91 10.92
N THR A 375 1.08 3.65 10.73
CA THR A 375 0.30 3.14 9.59
C THR A 375 -0.54 1.95 10.05
N ASN A 376 -1.43 1.43 9.21
CA ASN A 376 -2.45 0.45 9.61
C ASN A 376 -2.74 -0.48 8.45
N GLU A 377 -2.87 -1.78 8.73
CA GLU A 377 -3.50 -2.69 7.77
C GLU A 377 -4.98 -2.31 7.66
N GLU A 378 -5.44 -1.96 6.45
CA GLU A 378 -6.72 -1.28 6.22
C GLU A 378 -7.86 -2.28 6.05
N TRP A 379 -7.76 -3.15 5.03
CA TRP A 379 -8.76 -4.18 4.70
C TRP A 379 -8.13 -5.49 4.24
N ILE A 380 -8.96 -6.54 4.31
CA ILE A 380 -8.73 -7.85 3.70
C ILE A 380 -10.07 -8.51 3.35
N SER A 381 -10.03 -9.67 2.70
CA SER A 381 -11.15 -10.62 2.69
C SER A 381 -10.71 -11.92 3.37
N TYR A 382 -11.31 -12.29 4.50
CA TYR A 382 -11.09 -13.58 5.15
C TYR A 382 -12.12 -14.63 4.68
N PRO A 383 -11.86 -15.94 4.84
CA PRO A 383 -12.89 -16.97 4.68
C PRO A 383 -14.00 -16.80 5.74
N ARG A 384 -15.26 -16.93 5.30
CA ARG A 384 -16.46 -16.69 6.12
C ARG A 384 -16.54 -17.48 7.42
N ASP A 385 -15.96 -18.68 7.41
CA ASP A 385 -15.91 -19.66 8.49
C ASP A 385 -14.66 -19.52 9.39
N SER A 386 -13.83 -18.50 9.20
CA SER A 386 -12.67 -18.22 10.04
C SER A 386 -12.96 -17.29 11.23
N MET A 387 -12.05 -17.36 12.22
CA MET A 387 -12.03 -16.52 13.42
C MET A 387 -10.71 -15.70 13.44
N PRO A 388 -10.62 -14.62 12.65
CA PRO A 388 -9.43 -13.77 12.60
C PRO A 388 -9.19 -13.04 13.94
N ILE A 389 -7.93 -12.69 14.18
CA ILE A 389 -7.53 -11.77 15.25
C ILE A 389 -7.91 -10.32 14.89
N GLY A 390 -7.73 -9.94 13.62
CA GLY A 390 -8.06 -8.62 13.08
C GLY A 390 -6.85 -7.91 12.46
N LEU A 391 -7.00 -6.63 12.14
CA LEU A 391 -6.02 -5.81 11.46
C LEU A 391 -5.42 -4.76 12.42
N PRO A 392 -4.12 -4.86 12.76
CA PRO A 392 -3.48 -3.97 13.72
C PRO A 392 -3.01 -2.66 13.10
N VAL A 393 -2.88 -1.65 13.96
CA VAL A 393 -2.05 -0.47 13.67
C VAL A 393 -0.58 -0.85 13.89
N HIS A 394 0.31 -0.36 13.04
CA HIS A 394 1.75 -0.55 13.10
C HIS A 394 2.48 0.77 13.41
N VAL A 395 3.26 0.77 14.49
CA VAL A 395 4.08 1.92 14.93
C VAL A 395 5.55 1.63 14.65
N LEU A 396 6.17 2.39 13.74
CA LEU A 396 7.59 2.31 13.42
C LEU A 396 8.39 3.31 14.28
N ASN A 397 9.35 2.81 15.06
CA ASN A 397 10.40 3.67 15.62
C ASN A 397 11.39 4.05 14.51
N LEU A 398 11.45 5.33 14.14
CA LEU A 398 12.27 5.80 13.02
C LEU A 398 13.78 5.85 13.31
N ALA A 399 14.18 5.74 14.58
CA ALA A 399 15.58 5.73 14.99
C ALA A 399 16.18 4.30 15.03
N THR A 400 15.37 3.28 15.33
CA THR A 400 15.81 1.86 15.39
C THR A 400 15.34 1.00 14.21
N GLY A 401 14.34 1.46 13.45
CA GLY A 401 13.71 0.68 12.38
C GLY A 401 12.89 -0.49 12.91
N GLU A 402 12.31 -0.35 14.11
CA GLU A 402 11.52 -1.40 14.77
C GLU A 402 10.03 -1.10 14.59
N LEU A 403 9.34 -1.97 13.83
CA LEU A 403 7.90 -1.91 13.58
C LEU A 403 7.15 -2.73 14.62
N TRP A 404 6.19 -2.12 15.32
CA TRP A 404 5.41 -2.75 16.38
C TRP A 404 3.93 -2.78 16.02
N ALA A 405 3.34 -3.98 15.89
CA ALA A 405 1.89 -4.11 15.87
C ALA A 405 1.30 -3.65 17.21
N THR A 406 0.16 -2.98 17.19
CA THR A 406 -0.57 -2.57 18.39
C THR A 406 -2.08 -2.72 18.20
N ALA A 407 -2.74 -3.20 19.24
CA ALA A 407 -4.20 -3.24 19.32
C ALA A 407 -4.79 -1.94 19.89
N ALA A 408 -3.97 -0.94 20.23
CA ALA A 408 -4.36 0.26 21.00
C ALA A 408 -5.54 1.07 20.43
N PHE A 409 -5.88 0.89 19.15
CA PHE A 409 -6.91 1.62 18.43
C PHE A 409 -8.15 0.78 18.08
N THR A 410 -8.24 -0.43 18.64
CA THR A 410 -8.93 -1.64 18.12
C THR A 410 -8.16 -2.36 17.01
N LEU A 411 -8.70 -3.52 16.58
CA LEU A 411 -8.17 -4.37 15.51
C LEU A 411 -9.09 -4.38 14.26
N GLY A 412 -9.89 -3.32 14.06
CA GLY A 412 -10.90 -3.25 13.00
C GLY A 412 -10.37 -2.94 11.59
N GLY A 413 -9.12 -2.50 11.47
CA GLY A 413 -8.65 -1.81 10.27
C GLY A 413 -9.06 -0.33 10.28
N HIS A 414 -8.21 0.53 9.71
CA HIS A 414 -8.28 1.99 9.80
C HIS A 414 -7.75 2.62 8.50
N GLU A 415 -8.08 3.88 8.20
CA GLU A 415 -7.41 4.65 7.12
C GLU A 415 -6.13 5.32 7.61
N LYS A 416 -6.30 6.23 8.58
CA LYS A 416 -5.24 7.13 9.04
C LYS A 416 -5.35 7.31 10.55
N VAL A 417 -4.20 7.37 11.21
CA VAL A 417 -4.07 7.63 12.63
C VAL A 417 -3.12 8.80 12.82
N VAL A 418 -3.59 9.88 13.46
CA VAL A 418 -2.78 11.09 13.72
C VAL A 418 -2.73 11.43 15.20
N GLU A 419 -1.57 11.89 15.68
CA GLU A 419 -1.47 12.52 17.01
C GLU A 419 -2.16 13.90 16.98
N VAL A 420 -2.90 14.20 18.04
CA VAL A 420 -3.49 15.52 18.31
C VAL A 420 -2.95 16.06 19.62
N ASN A 421 -2.88 17.39 19.77
CA ASN A 421 -2.28 17.96 20.99
C ASN A 421 -3.17 17.70 22.22
N SER A 422 -2.77 16.77 23.08
CA SER A 422 -3.38 16.53 24.40
C SER A 422 -3.34 17.75 25.33
N GLY A 423 -2.38 18.65 25.11
CA GLY A 423 -2.05 19.78 25.98
C GLY A 423 -1.51 19.39 27.36
N HIS A 424 -1.24 18.09 27.60
CA HIS A 424 -0.75 17.59 28.88
C HIS A 424 0.50 16.72 28.70
N ARG A 425 1.57 17.00 29.46
CA ARG A 425 2.89 16.37 29.28
C ARG A 425 2.90 14.86 29.47
N ASP A 426 2.07 14.35 30.38
CA ASP A 426 2.03 12.91 30.70
C ASP A 426 1.12 12.09 29.78
N TYR A 427 0.47 12.71 28.78
CA TYR A 427 -0.50 12.05 27.90
C TYR A 427 -0.24 12.34 26.42
N VAL A 428 -0.41 11.31 25.59
CA VAL A 428 -0.63 11.42 24.14
C VAL A 428 -2.12 11.35 23.85
N ALA A 429 -2.55 11.98 22.76
CA ALA A 429 -3.89 11.87 22.24
C ALA A 429 -3.82 11.57 20.73
N PHE A 430 -4.62 10.64 20.24
CA PHE A 430 -4.58 10.14 18.87
C PHE A 430 -5.99 10.00 18.30
N VAL A 431 -6.18 10.30 17.02
CA VAL A 431 -7.45 10.14 16.33
C VAL A 431 -7.27 9.10 15.22
N PRO A 432 -7.80 7.87 15.38
CA PRO A 432 -7.87 6.88 14.31
C PRO A 432 -9.20 6.99 13.54
N SER A 433 -9.16 6.98 12.22
CA SER A 433 -10.36 6.92 11.38
C SER A 433 -10.57 5.52 10.77
N GLY A 434 -11.18 5.43 9.58
CA GLY A 434 -11.54 4.21 8.86
C GLY A 434 -12.61 3.37 9.53
N TYR A 435 -12.48 2.05 9.37
CA TYR A 435 -13.50 1.06 9.67
C TYR A 435 -13.56 0.61 11.14
N ASN A 436 -14.43 -0.36 11.37
CA ASN A 436 -14.56 -1.23 12.53
C ASN A 436 -14.75 -2.68 12.04
N GLY A 437 -13.81 -3.22 11.25
CA GLY A 437 -13.77 -4.65 10.84
C GLY A 437 -13.78 -4.92 9.32
N ALA A 438 -12.92 -4.28 8.52
CA ALA A 438 -12.91 -4.37 7.05
C ALA A 438 -12.38 -5.70 6.46
N PHE A 439 -13.07 -6.79 6.76
CA PHE A 439 -12.56 -8.15 6.55
C PHE A 439 -13.26 -8.94 5.43
N GLY A 440 -14.10 -8.29 4.61
CA GLY A 440 -14.94 -8.95 3.60
C GLY A 440 -15.99 -9.91 4.18
N LEU A 441 -16.25 -9.83 5.49
CA LEU A 441 -17.20 -10.66 6.22
C LEU A 441 -18.61 -10.05 6.25
N SER A 442 -19.59 -10.93 6.45
CA SER A 442 -21.04 -10.65 6.34
C SER A 442 -21.80 -11.13 7.59
N GLU A 443 -23.11 -10.88 7.62
CA GLU A 443 -24.02 -11.29 8.71
C GLU A 443 -24.05 -12.80 8.99
N ASP A 444 -23.62 -13.63 8.02
CA ASP A 444 -23.50 -15.08 8.15
C ASP A 444 -22.06 -15.57 8.36
N SER A 445 -21.20 -14.71 8.93
CA SER A 445 -19.83 -15.04 9.35
C SER A 445 -19.76 -15.77 10.70
N ALA A 446 -18.74 -16.62 10.87
CA ALA A 446 -18.48 -17.31 12.13
C ALA A 446 -18.25 -16.34 13.31
N VAL A 447 -17.57 -15.21 13.06
CA VAL A 447 -17.31 -14.16 14.06
C VAL A 447 -18.60 -13.58 14.63
N LEU A 448 -19.55 -13.18 13.78
CA LEU A 448 -20.81 -12.59 14.25
C LEU A 448 -21.69 -13.63 14.97
N ALA A 449 -21.65 -14.89 14.52
CA ALA A 449 -22.34 -15.99 15.19
C ALA A 449 -21.75 -16.30 16.57
N ALA A 450 -20.42 -16.23 16.74
CA ALA A 450 -19.74 -16.42 18.01
C ALA A 450 -20.06 -15.28 19.00
N LEU A 451 -19.99 -14.03 18.55
CA LEU A 451 -20.34 -12.85 19.34
C LEU A 451 -21.79 -12.92 19.87
N ASN A 452 -22.76 -13.15 18.98
CA ASN A 452 -24.18 -13.24 19.35
C ASN A 452 -24.55 -14.51 20.13
N ALA A 453 -23.65 -15.51 20.22
CA ALA A 453 -23.81 -16.66 21.10
C ALA A 453 -23.23 -16.42 22.51
N ALA A 454 -22.26 -15.51 22.65
CA ALA A 454 -21.63 -15.15 23.93
C ALA A 454 -22.27 -13.92 24.60
N TYR A 455 -22.77 -12.97 23.81
CA TYR A 455 -23.25 -11.67 24.27
C TYR A 455 -24.57 -11.25 23.63
N THR A 456 -25.16 -10.18 24.14
CA THR A 456 -26.32 -9.49 23.59
C THR A 456 -26.15 -8.00 23.88
N ARG A 457 -26.62 -7.12 23.00
CA ARG A 457 -26.52 -5.67 23.21
C ARG A 457 -27.34 -5.21 24.40
N THR A 458 -26.98 -4.05 24.95
CA THR A 458 -27.67 -3.35 26.05
C THR A 458 -29.14 -3.05 25.76
N ASP A 459 -29.54 -2.97 24.48
CA ASP A 459 -30.93 -2.77 24.03
C ASP A 459 -31.70 -4.08 23.78
N GLY A 460 -31.07 -5.25 23.99
CA GLY A 460 -31.67 -6.57 23.78
C GLY A 460 -31.68 -7.06 22.33
N ASN A 461 -31.13 -6.30 21.38
CA ASN A 461 -30.99 -6.72 19.99
C ASN A 461 -29.72 -7.58 19.79
N PRO A 462 -29.68 -8.43 18.73
CA PRO A 462 -28.42 -9.01 18.27
C PRO A 462 -27.52 -7.93 17.68
N TYR A 463 -26.21 -8.13 17.77
CA TYR A 463 -25.22 -7.34 17.02
C TYR A 463 -25.34 -7.61 15.51
N VAL A 464 -25.08 -6.58 14.71
CA VAL A 464 -24.83 -6.67 13.26
C VAL A 464 -23.33 -6.50 12.97
N TYR A 465 -22.85 -6.91 11.80
CA TYR A 465 -21.41 -6.85 11.50
C TYR A 465 -20.91 -5.37 11.36
N PRO A 466 -19.79 -4.95 12.00
CA PRO A 466 -19.63 -3.58 12.45
C PRO A 466 -18.86 -2.65 11.50
N GLN A 467 -18.37 -3.16 10.37
CA GLN A 467 -17.38 -2.52 9.48
C GLN A 467 -17.52 -0.99 9.33
N ASP A 468 -18.71 -0.51 8.98
CA ASP A 468 -18.95 0.91 8.66
C ASP A 468 -19.78 1.62 9.76
N ILE A 469 -20.03 0.94 10.89
CA ILE A 469 -20.71 1.46 12.09
C ILE A 469 -19.64 2.14 12.96
N VAL A 470 -19.16 3.29 12.48
CA VAL A 470 -18.00 3.99 13.07
C VAL A 470 -18.37 5.44 13.38
N PRO A 471 -18.25 5.91 14.65
CA PRO A 471 -18.20 7.33 14.99
C PRO A 471 -16.76 7.84 14.90
N THR A 472 -16.56 9.16 15.00
CA THR A 472 -15.21 9.72 15.24
C THR A 472 -14.63 9.13 16.52
N LYS A 473 -13.40 8.61 16.45
CA LYS A 473 -12.69 7.96 17.55
C LYS A 473 -11.62 8.88 18.15
N LEU A 474 -11.34 8.76 19.44
CA LEU A 474 -10.25 9.45 20.13
C LEU A 474 -9.59 8.49 21.12
N TYR A 475 -8.29 8.26 21.01
CA TYR A 475 -7.49 7.49 21.94
C TYR A 475 -6.70 8.42 22.87
N ILE A 476 -6.71 8.14 24.16
CA ILE A 476 -5.89 8.81 25.17
C ILE A 476 -4.92 7.80 25.77
N GLY A 477 -3.62 8.00 25.58
CA GLY A 477 -2.56 7.15 26.12
C GLY A 477 -1.75 7.87 27.18
N LYS A 478 -1.52 7.24 28.34
CA LYS A 478 -0.65 7.80 29.38
C LYS A 478 0.79 7.38 29.13
N LYS A 479 1.67 8.36 28.88
CA LYS A 479 3.10 8.12 28.65
C LYS A 479 3.77 7.54 29.90
N ASN A 480 4.91 6.89 29.65
CA ASN A 480 5.79 6.31 30.67
C ASN A 480 5.07 5.39 31.66
N THR A 481 4.02 4.69 31.21
CA THR A 481 3.15 3.87 32.06
C THR A 481 2.93 2.50 31.41
N ASP A 482 3.11 1.42 32.18
CA ASP A 482 2.85 0.05 31.72
C ASP A 482 1.35 -0.31 31.78
N LYS A 483 0.98 -1.46 31.20
CA LYS A 483 -0.40 -2.00 31.17
C LYS A 483 -1.11 -2.05 32.53
N ASP A 484 -0.35 -2.17 33.63
CA ASP A 484 -0.83 -2.36 34.99
C ASP A 484 -0.87 -1.03 35.77
N GLY A 485 -0.45 0.08 35.14
CA GLY A 485 -0.44 1.43 35.70
C GLY A 485 0.86 1.85 36.38
N ASN A 486 1.92 1.03 36.35
CA ASN A 486 3.22 1.35 36.94
C ASN A 486 4.05 2.24 36.02
N ALA A 487 5.04 2.93 36.58
CA ALA A 487 5.94 3.78 35.80
C ALA A 487 6.99 2.94 35.02
N GLU A 488 6.97 3.03 33.69
CA GLU A 488 7.89 2.34 32.78
C GLU A 488 8.33 3.30 31.66
N THR A 489 9.62 3.66 31.65
CA THR A 489 10.20 4.73 30.79
C THR A 489 11.13 4.18 29.70
N THR A 490 11.45 2.90 29.74
CA THR A 490 12.43 2.23 28.88
C THR A 490 11.76 1.47 27.74
N ASP A 491 10.63 0.82 28.01
CA ASP A 491 9.78 0.19 27.00
C ASP A 491 9.27 1.25 26.00
N PHE A 492 9.44 0.98 24.70
CA PHE A 492 9.11 1.90 23.61
C PHE A 492 7.61 2.19 23.52
N MET A 493 6.75 1.19 23.78
CA MET A 493 5.31 1.34 23.69
C MET A 493 4.76 2.00 24.97
N ALA A 494 5.34 1.72 26.13
CA ALA A 494 4.96 2.39 27.39
C ALA A 494 5.34 3.87 27.40
N ARG A 495 6.57 4.22 26.99
CA ARG A 495 7.04 5.63 27.00
C ARG A 495 6.27 6.52 26.02
N ASN A 496 5.83 5.96 24.88
CA ASN A 496 4.97 6.65 23.92
C ASN A 496 3.46 6.51 24.23
N GLY A 497 3.09 5.84 25.33
CA GLY A 497 1.73 5.83 25.87
C GLY A 497 0.76 4.80 25.28
N PHE A 498 1.22 3.87 24.46
CA PHE A 498 0.39 2.84 23.81
C PHE A 498 0.05 1.63 24.69
N GLU A 499 0.68 1.49 25.86
CA GLU A 499 0.48 0.36 26.80
C GLU A 499 -0.61 0.64 27.85
N TYR A 500 -0.81 1.91 28.24
CA TYR A 500 -1.82 2.32 29.22
C TYR A 500 -2.67 3.45 28.65
N GLY A 501 -3.71 3.08 27.90
CA GLY A 501 -4.60 4.03 27.25
C GLY A 501 -6.04 3.54 27.16
N ALA A 502 -6.92 4.41 26.70
CA ALA A 502 -8.34 4.13 26.48
C ALA A 502 -8.81 4.75 25.16
N LEU A 503 -9.70 4.05 24.46
CA LEU A 503 -10.39 4.56 23.28
C LEU A 503 -11.75 5.16 23.68
N TYR A 504 -12.15 6.19 22.95
CA TYR A 504 -13.39 6.92 23.14
C TYR A 504 -14.08 7.09 21.78
N GLY A 505 -15.42 7.09 21.76
CA GLY A 505 -16.23 7.39 20.57
C GLY A 505 -17.08 8.64 20.75
N PHE A 506 -17.19 9.49 19.72
CA PHE A 506 -18.06 10.66 19.76
C PHE A 506 -19.55 10.27 19.79
N ALA A 507 -20.28 10.84 20.73
CA ALA A 507 -21.71 10.62 20.94
C ALA A 507 -22.48 11.93 21.13
N VAL A 508 -23.77 11.89 20.80
CA VAL A 508 -24.68 13.04 20.79
C VAL A 508 -26.06 12.66 21.35
N ASP A 509 -26.91 13.64 21.66
CA ASP A 509 -28.35 13.38 21.83
C ASP A 509 -28.96 13.05 20.46
N CYS A 510 -29.18 11.76 20.24
CA CYS A 510 -29.66 11.26 18.95
C CYS A 510 -31.13 11.60 18.68
N ASN A 511 -31.89 12.06 19.69
CA ASN A 511 -33.24 12.61 19.50
C ASN A 511 -33.22 14.05 18.97
N ALA A 512 -32.14 14.80 19.27
CA ALA A 512 -31.98 16.19 18.87
C ALA A 512 -31.28 16.36 17.52
N VAL A 513 -30.31 15.49 17.19
CA VAL A 513 -29.38 15.68 16.05
C VAL A 513 -29.77 14.87 14.80
N ASN A 514 -30.62 13.85 14.91
CA ASN A 514 -30.70 12.66 14.02
C ASN A 514 -29.54 11.68 14.29
N PRO A 515 -29.80 10.38 14.57
CA PRO A 515 -28.74 9.39 14.84
C PRO A 515 -27.80 9.14 13.65
N SER A 516 -28.27 9.31 12.41
CA SER A 516 -27.48 9.08 11.19
C SER A 516 -26.65 10.32 10.88
N ARG A 517 -25.32 10.22 11.08
CA ARG A 517 -24.34 11.28 10.77
C ARG A 517 -24.43 11.68 9.30
N ASP A 518 -24.62 10.72 8.39
CA ASP A 518 -24.71 10.97 6.96
C ASP A 518 -26.02 11.69 6.59
N SER A 519 -27.13 11.31 7.22
CA SER A 519 -28.42 11.98 7.01
C SER A 519 -28.44 13.42 7.51
N TRP A 520 -27.68 13.75 8.57
CA TRP A 520 -27.50 15.13 9.02
C TRP A 520 -26.76 15.96 7.95
N HIS A 521 -25.62 15.47 7.44
CA HIS A 521 -24.78 16.18 6.47
C HIS A 521 -25.48 16.50 5.13
N LYS A 522 -26.51 15.73 4.74
CA LYS A 522 -27.36 15.99 3.57
C LYS A 522 -28.32 17.18 3.72
N SER A 523 -28.37 17.79 4.91
CA SER A 523 -29.27 18.90 5.26
C SER A 523 -28.61 20.05 6.01
N ALA A 524 -27.40 19.84 6.52
CA ALA A 524 -26.60 20.85 7.19
C ALA A 524 -26.07 21.91 6.21
N SER A 525 -25.82 23.11 6.73
CA SER A 525 -25.12 24.20 6.06
C SER A 525 -23.66 24.27 6.53
N ALA A 526 -22.76 24.75 5.68
CA ALA A 526 -21.38 25.01 6.10
C ALA A 526 -21.36 26.00 7.28
N GLY A 527 -20.66 25.66 8.35
CA GLY A 527 -20.65 26.38 9.63
C GLY A 527 -21.65 25.88 10.68
N ASP A 528 -22.55 24.94 10.37
CA ASP A 528 -23.43 24.32 11.37
C ASP A 528 -22.62 23.47 12.36
N THR A 529 -23.11 23.40 13.60
CA THR A 529 -22.40 22.77 14.73
C THR A 529 -23.21 21.67 15.41
N VAL A 530 -22.55 20.59 15.80
CA VAL A 530 -23.11 19.53 16.65
C VAL A 530 -22.34 19.49 17.97
N THR A 531 -23.03 19.68 19.09
CA THR A 531 -22.45 19.53 20.43
C THR A 531 -22.62 18.10 20.92
N GLY A 532 -21.55 17.51 21.45
CA GLY A 532 -21.54 16.15 21.97
C GLY A 532 -20.39 15.91 22.95
N ALA A 533 -20.01 14.65 23.13
CA ALA A 533 -18.82 14.29 23.88
C ALA A 533 -18.25 12.95 23.39
N PHE A 534 -16.95 12.78 23.51
CA PHE A 534 -16.28 11.49 23.36
C PHE A 534 -16.44 10.69 24.65
N TYR A 535 -17.10 9.54 24.61
CA TYR A 535 -17.28 8.66 25.78
C TYR A 535 -16.33 7.47 25.71
N LYS A 536 -15.77 7.09 26.85
CA LYS A 536 -14.81 5.99 26.99
C LYS A 536 -15.50 4.64 26.71
N LEU A 537 -14.84 3.76 25.95
CA LEU A 537 -15.25 2.37 25.77
C LEU A 537 -14.90 1.51 27.00
N ARG A 538 -15.56 0.36 27.17
CA ARG A 538 -15.20 -0.64 28.19
C ARG A 538 -13.92 -1.38 27.80
N TRP A 539 -13.71 -1.56 26.50
CA TRP A 539 -12.53 -2.14 25.88
C TRP A 539 -11.27 -1.31 26.18
N GLN A 540 -10.18 -2.04 26.43
CA GLN A 540 -8.84 -1.51 26.59
C GLN A 540 -7.85 -2.57 26.10
N ALA A 541 -6.91 -2.20 25.23
CA ALA A 541 -5.87 -3.11 24.76
C ALA A 541 -5.04 -3.66 25.92
N GLN A 542 -4.81 -4.99 25.93
CA GLN A 542 -4.02 -5.67 26.96
C GLN A 542 -2.73 -6.24 26.35
N ARG A 543 -1.57 -5.75 26.80
CA ARG A 543 -0.24 -6.21 26.35
C ARG A 543 -0.11 -7.73 26.48
N GLY A 544 0.26 -8.40 25.38
CA GLY A 544 0.52 -9.84 25.36
C GLY A 544 -0.74 -10.72 25.29
N VAL A 545 -1.93 -10.13 25.38
CA VAL A 545 -3.21 -10.83 25.20
C VAL A 545 -3.59 -10.71 23.73
N VAL A 546 -3.87 -11.86 23.11
CA VAL A 546 -4.32 -11.96 21.71
C VAL A 546 -5.55 -12.85 21.70
N GLU A 547 -6.66 -12.31 21.21
CA GLU A 547 -7.96 -12.98 21.12
C GLU A 547 -8.54 -12.78 19.72
N GLY A 548 -9.67 -13.42 19.43
CA GLY A 548 -10.37 -13.24 18.16
C GLY A 548 -11.15 -11.92 18.12
N PHE A 549 -11.45 -11.46 16.90
CA PHE A 549 -12.14 -10.19 16.69
C PHE A 549 -13.55 -10.14 17.32
N GLU A 550 -14.15 -11.28 17.71
CA GLU A 550 -15.41 -11.33 18.48
C GLU A 550 -15.35 -10.72 19.89
N LYS A 551 -14.19 -10.19 20.31
CA LYS A 551 -13.98 -9.49 21.59
C LYS A 551 -13.38 -8.08 21.44
N ASP A 552 -13.25 -7.60 20.22
CA ASP A 552 -12.64 -6.31 19.91
C ASP A 552 -13.54 -5.10 20.24
N GLY A 553 -12.96 -3.92 20.48
CA GLY A 553 -13.72 -2.71 20.82
C GLY A 553 -14.66 -2.22 19.71
N SER A 554 -14.45 -2.66 18.46
CA SER A 554 -15.27 -2.33 17.29
C SER A 554 -16.76 -2.62 17.44
N TRP A 555 -17.15 -3.55 18.33
CA TRP A 555 -18.56 -3.90 18.56
C TRP A 555 -19.29 -2.92 19.49
N GLU A 556 -18.58 -2.19 20.36
CA GLU A 556 -19.19 -1.37 21.40
C GLU A 556 -19.94 -0.15 20.87
N PHE A 557 -19.62 0.32 19.65
CA PHE A 557 -20.31 1.45 19.02
C PHE A 557 -21.79 1.16 18.68
N GLN A 558 -22.25 -0.09 18.88
CA GLN A 558 -23.66 -0.48 18.78
C GLN A 558 -24.44 -0.37 20.09
N ASP A 559 -23.76 -0.27 21.24
CA ASP A 559 -24.37 -0.04 22.54
C ASP A 559 -24.64 1.46 22.79
N ALA A 560 -25.41 1.76 23.84
CA ALA A 560 -25.45 3.13 24.38
C ALA A 560 -24.11 3.45 25.07
N PRO A 561 -23.54 4.67 24.91
CA PRO A 561 -22.25 5.02 25.53
C PRO A 561 -22.34 5.00 27.06
N GLU A 562 -21.41 4.32 27.73
CA GLU A 562 -21.46 4.16 29.19
C GLU A 562 -21.26 5.51 29.91
N GLY A 563 -22.19 5.83 30.83
CA GLY A 563 -22.19 7.09 31.57
C GLY A 563 -22.74 8.30 30.80
N ALA A 564 -23.24 8.13 29.58
CA ALA A 564 -23.98 9.18 28.88
C ALA A 564 -25.41 9.37 29.42
N PRO A 565 -26.05 10.54 29.19
CA PRO A 565 -27.46 10.74 29.52
C PRO A 565 -28.40 9.85 28.69
N ASP A 566 -29.58 9.54 29.24
CA ASP A 566 -30.62 8.78 28.55
C ASP A 566 -30.92 9.37 27.16
N GLY A 567 -30.95 8.51 26.13
CA GLY A 567 -31.23 8.89 24.74
C GLY A 567 -29.99 9.27 23.91
N TRP A 568 -28.80 9.31 24.49
CA TRP A 568 -27.55 9.51 23.75
C TRP A 568 -27.12 8.24 23.00
N CYS A 569 -26.48 8.42 21.84
CA CYS A 569 -25.89 7.34 21.05
C CYS A 569 -24.60 7.78 20.34
N PHE A 570 -23.73 6.83 19.99
CA PHE A 570 -22.54 7.12 19.19
C PHE A 570 -22.93 7.63 17.80
N TRP A 571 -22.32 8.74 17.35
CA TRP A 571 -22.69 9.42 16.11
C TRP A 571 -22.08 8.73 14.88
N THR A 572 -22.68 7.59 14.57
CA THR A 572 -22.32 6.66 13.51
C THR A 572 -22.95 7.06 12.18
N SER A 573 -22.43 6.50 11.09
CA SER A 573 -22.76 6.83 9.70
C SER A 573 -24.26 6.75 9.40
N ASP A 574 -24.85 5.56 9.45
CA ASP A 574 -26.30 5.32 9.34
C ASP A 574 -26.91 4.70 10.62
N GLY A 575 -26.37 5.12 11.77
CA GLY A 575 -26.76 4.61 13.09
C GLY A 575 -26.13 3.26 13.46
N LYS A 576 -26.53 2.74 14.62
CA LYS A 576 -25.95 1.54 15.25
C LYS A 576 -26.38 0.19 14.64
N ASP A 577 -27.30 0.21 13.69
CA ASP A 577 -27.94 -0.99 13.13
C ASP A 577 -27.71 -1.17 11.62
N SER A 578 -26.95 -0.26 10.99
CA SER A 578 -26.75 -0.24 9.54
C SER A 578 -25.46 0.48 9.14
N ARG A 579 -24.90 0.06 8.01
CA ARG A 579 -23.65 0.60 7.42
C ARG A 579 -23.95 1.85 6.58
N GLY A 580 -23.20 2.92 6.80
CA GLY A 580 -23.18 4.12 5.96
C GLY A 580 -21.77 4.47 5.49
N ALA A 581 -21.46 5.75 5.34
CA ALA A 581 -20.15 6.26 4.97
C ALA A 581 -19.10 6.09 6.09
N LYS A 582 -17.92 5.56 5.75
CA LYS A 582 -16.79 5.47 6.70
C LYS A 582 -16.27 6.87 7.07
N THR A 583 -15.60 6.97 8.21
CA THR A 583 -14.83 8.16 8.59
C THR A 583 -13.50 8.14 7.85
N GLU A 584 -13.25 9.12 6.99
CA GLU A 584 -12.05 9.17 6.14
C GLU A 584 -10.93 9.97 6.80
N HIS A 585 -10.08 10.61 6.00
CA HIS A 585 -8.83 11.16 6.47
C HIS A 585 -8.96 12.25 7.52
N VAL A 586 -8.06 12.11 8.49
CA VAL A 586 -7.90 12.97 9.65
C VAL A 586 -6.62 13.77 9.57
N SER A 587 -6.64 15.00 10.07
CA SER A 587 -5.44 15.84 10.17
C SER A 587 -5.51 16.71 11.41
N PRO A 588 -4.45 16.77 12.23
CA PRO A 588 -4.47 17.50 13.50
C PRO A 588 -4.31 19.00 13.27
N ASP A 589 -4.73 19.81 14.26
CA ASP A 589 -4.54 21.26 14.20
C ASP A 589 -3.05 21.63 14.01
N PRO A 590 -2.67 22.25 12.87
CA PRO A 590 -1.27 22.55 12.56
C PRO A 590 -0.66 23.63 13.47
N ARG A 591 -1.48 24.37 14.22
CA ARG A 591 -1.10 25.36 15.22
C ARG A 591 -1.07 24.79 16.64
N GLY A 592 -1.45 23.51 16.82
CA GLY A 592 -1.40 22.81 18.10
C GLY A 592 -2.61 23.02 19.01
N GLY A 593 -3.77 23.38 18.46
CA GLY A 593 -5.04 23.31 19.19
C GLY A 593 -5.45 21.89 19.57
N GLN A 594 -6.37 21.75 20.53
CA GLN A 594 -7.01 20.48 20.93
C GLN A 594 -8.08 20.08 19.89
N ARG A 595 -7.70 19.97 18.61
CA ARG A 595 -8.67 19.89 17.49
C ARG A 595 -8.19 18.97 16.37
N VAL A 596 -9.14 18.38 15.64
CA VAL A 596 -8.88 17.52 14.47
C VAL A 596 -9.88 17.78 13.36
N LEU A 597 -9.40 17.84 12.12
CA LEU A 597 -10.21 17.81 10.90
C LEU A 597 -10.47 16.34 10.52
N GLN A 598 -11.68 15.98 10.09
CA GLN A 598 -12.03 14.63 9.61
C GLN A 598 -12.95 14.68 8.38
N GLY A 599 -12.72 13.78 7.42
CA GLY A 599 -13.56 13.55 6.23
C GLY A 599 -14.50 12.34 6.31
N SER A 600 -15.19 12.03 5.21
CA SER A 600 -16.04 10.84 5.06
C SER A 600 -16.25 10.49 3.58
N THR A 601 -16.59 9.22 3.27
CA THR A 601 -16.88 8.78 1.89
C THR A 601 -18.06 9.52 1.26
N ALA A 602 -19.01 9.98 2.07
CA ALA A 602 -20.12 10.84 1.66
C ALA A 602 -19.71 12.30 1.30
N GLY A 603 -18.42 12.59 1.07
CA GLY A 603 -17.98 13.86 0.50
C GLY A 603 -18.02 15.08 1.45
N TYR A 604 -18.24 14.86 2.75
CA TYR A 604 -18.29 15.91 3.76
C TYR A 604 -17.07 15.90 4.69
N PHE A 605 -16.74 17.07 5.26
CA PHE A 605 -15.67 17.21 6.25
C PHE A 605 -15.90 18.37 7.23
N GLY A 606 -15.32 18.25 8.42
CA GLY A 606 -15.41 19.25 9.47
C GLY A 606 -14.44 19.01 10.62
N ILE A 607 -14.41 19.96 11.56
CA ILE A 607 -13.47 19.96 12.70
C ILE A 607 -14.19 19.57 13.99
N TYR A 608 -13.57 18.68 14.77
CA TYR A 608 -13.92 18.41 16.16
C TYR A 608 -12.99 19.21 17.08
N ASP A 609 -13.56 19.90 18.07
CA ASP A 609 -12.87 20.76 19.02
C ASP A 609 -13.05 20.21 20.45
N PHE A 610 -11.99 19.65 21.06
CA PHE A 610 -12.04 18.97 22.36
C PHE A 610 -11.95 19.96 23.53
N GLN A 611 -13.03 20.12 24.29
CA GLN A 611 -13.13 21.13 25.35
C GLN A 611 -12.41 20.68 26.62
N ASP A 612 -11.65 21.60 27.24
CA ASP A 612 -10.97 21.44 28.54
C ASP A 612 -10.06 20.20 28.69
N LEU A 613 -9.64 19.56 27.59
CA LEU A 613 -8.86 18.31 27.61
C LEU A 613 -7.65 18.32 28.56
N PRO A 614 -6.80 19.37 28.65
CA PRO A 614 -5.67 19.39 29.58
C PRO A 614 -6.10 19.40 31.06
N THR A 615 -7.22 20.05 31.36
CA THR A 615 -7.82 20.13 32.70
C THR A 615 -8.42 18.78 33.11
N LEU A 616 -9.08 18.09 32.17
CA LEU A 616 -9.62 16.74 32.37
C LEU A 616 -8.50 15.74 32.65
N LEU A 617 -7.46 15.72 31.82
CA LEU A 617 -6.30 14.82 31.94
C LEU A 617 -5.49 15.02 33.23
N SER A 618 -5.54 16.23 33.82
CA SER A 618 -4.93 16.52 35.13
C SER A 618 -5.54 15.70 36.29
N SER A 619 -6.70 15.06 36.09
CA SER A 619 -7.36 14.18 37.07
C SER A 619 -7.24 12.68 36.74
N GLY A 620 -6.52 12.32 35.67
CA GLY A 620 -6.48 10.96 35.12
C GLY A 620 -7.20 10.85 33.78
N MET A 621 -7.50 9.62 33.33
CA MET A 621 -8.34 9.40 32.15
C MET A 621 -9.81 9.76 32.48
N PRO A 622 -10.44 10.72 31.79
CA PRO A 622 -11.83 11.07 32.05
C PRO A 622 -12.79 9.97 31.56
N THR A 623 -14.02 9.95 32.06
CA THR A 623 -15.10 9.09 31.53
C THR A 623 -15.64 9.61 30.19
N SER A 624 -15.70 10.94 30.04
CA SER A 624 -16.03 11.60 28.77
C SER A 624 -15.29 12.93 28.59
N ILE A 625 -15.12 13.33 27.33
CA ILE A 625 -14.44 14.57 26.90
C ILE A 625 -15.47 15.37 26.06
N PRO A 626 -16.00 16.50 26.56
CA PRO A 626 -16.95 17.31 25.79
C PRO A 626 -16.31 17.85 24.51
N ALA A 627 -17.07 17.89 23.42
CA ALA A 627 -16.56 18.37 22.14
C ALA A 627 -17.66 18.98 21.26
N THR A 628 -17.25 19.93 20.43
CA THR A 628 -18.11 20.51 19.38
C THR A 628 -17.57 20.13 18.02
N TYR A 629 -18.41 19.54 17.19
CA TYR A 629 -18.17 19.37 15.76
C TYR A 629 -18.67 20.62 15.01
N THR A 630 -17.90 21.09 14.01
CA THR A 630 -18.30 22.15 13.08
C THR A 630 -18.07 21.66 11.66
N VAL A 631 -19.12 21.63 10.83
CA VAL A 631 -19.00 21.20 9.43
C VAL A 631 -18.40 22.33 8.58
N HIS A 632 -17.34 22.05 7.83
CA HIS A 632 -16.76 23.01 6.87
C HIS A 632 -17.35 22.83 5.48
N GLN A 633 -17.66 21.58 5.11
CA GLN A 633 -18.31 21.21 3.87
C GLN A 633 -19.30 20.08 4.14
N PRO A 634 -20.62 20.32 4.06
CA PRO A 634 -21.63 19.26 4.10
C PRO A 634 -21.77 18.56 2.73
N GLU A 635 -22.53 17.46 2.67
CA GLU A 635 -22.83 16.73 1.43
C GLU A 635 -23.77 17.59 0.56
N SER A 636 -23.16 18.48 -0.22
CA SER A 636 -23.81 19.62 -0.86
C SER A 636 -22.99 20.13 -2.05
N ASP A 637 -23.61 20.98 -2.88
CA ASP A 637 -23.03 21.45 -4.14
C ASP A 637 -21.77 22.32 -3.94
N VAL A 638 -20.70 21.98 -4.66
CA VAL A 638 -19.41 22.70 -4.65
C VAL A 638 -19.02 23.26 -6.03
N VAL A 639 -19.88 23.16 -7.05
CA VAL A 639 -19.55 23.57 -8.42
C VAL A 639 -19.15 25.04 -8.51
N ASP A 640 -19.95 25.93 -7.91
CA ASP A 640 -19.68 27.38 -7.86
C ASP A 640 -18.58 27.76 -6.83
N LEU A 641 -18.07 26.79 -6.06
CA LEU A 641 -16.98 26.97 -5.09
C LEU A 641 -15.60 26.58 -5.67
N ILE A 642 -15.56 25.92 -6.83
CA ILE A 642 -14.34 25.43 -7.48
C ILE A 642 -13.77 26.44 -8.49
N GLU A 643 -12.58 26.95 -8.21
CA GLU A 643 -11.82 27.79 -9.13
C GLU A 643 -10.86 26.93 -9.97
N LEU A 644 -11.24 26.62 -11.22
CA LEU A 644 -10.43 25.84 -12.15
C LEU A 644 -9.19 26.56 -12.71
N GLY A 645 -9.10 27.89 -12.59
CA GLY A 645 -7.96 28.68 -13.08
C GLY A 645 -7.66 28.58 -14.59
N GLY A 646 -8.60 28.07 -15.40
CA GLY A 646 -8.42 27.81 -16.83
C GLY A 646 -7.97 26.39 -17.19
N ALA A 647 -7.83 25.50 -16.20
CA ALA A 647 -7.48 24.09 -16.37
C ALA A 647 -8.70 23.17 -16.12
N GLY A 648 -8.47 21.87 -15.89
CA GLY A 648 -9.50 20.91 -15.47
C GLY A 648 -10.50 20.50 -16.55
N LEU A 649 -10.12 20.57 -17.84
CA LEU A 649 -10.93 20.02 -18.94
C LEU A 649 -10.86 18.48 -18.94
N ARG A 650 -11.99 17.81 -19.14
CA ARG A 650 -12.14 16.35 -19.23
C ARG A 650 -12.25 15.89 -20.70
N ALA A 651 -12.02 14.60 -20.95
CA ALA A 651 -12.06 14.01 -22.30
C ALA A 651 -13.43 14.11 -23.00
N ASP A 652 -14.53 14.25 -22.25
CA ASP A 652 -15.89 14.45 -22.78
C ASP A 652 -16.20 15.92 -23.15
N GLY A 653 -15.28 16.85 -22.87
CA GLY A 653 -15.45 18.28 -23.08
C GLY A 653 -16.14 19.02 -21.91
N ASN A 654 -16.54 18.31 -20.85
CA ASN A 654 -16.93 18.91 -19.58
C ASN A 654 -15.67 19.23 -18.74
N ASN A 655 -15.85 19.65 -17.49
CA ASN A 655 -14.74 20.05 -16.62
C ASN A 655 -14.84 19.46 -15.20
N GLN A 656 -13.77 19.60 -14.43
CA GLN A 656 -13.61 19.03 -13.09
C GLN A 656 -14.29 19.85 -11.96
N THR A 657 -15.19 20.81 -12.25
CA THR A 657 -16.09 21.30 -11.18
C THR A 657 -17.05 20.21 -10.71
N MET A 658 -17.33 19.22 -11.57
CA MET A 658 -18.11 18.03 -11.26
C MET A 658 -17.25 16.77 -11.30
N MET A 659 -17.50 15.87 -10.35
CA MET A 659 -16.86 14.55 -10.23
C MET A 659 -17.67 13.52 -11.03
N HIS A 660 -17.01 12.60 -11.75
CA HIS A 660 -17.68 11.68 -12.68
C HIS A 660 -17.60 10.19 -12.27
N ASP A 661 -18.43 9.79 -11.31
CA ASP A 661 -18.60 8.40 -10.85
C ASP A 661 -19.70 7.67 -11.65
N ARG A 662 -19.53 6.36 -11.90
CA ARG A 662 -20.61 5.45 -12.39
C ARG A 662 -21.49 6.03 -13.51
N SER A 663 -20.88 6.72 -14.48
CA SER A 663 -21.53 7.38 -15.64
C SER A 663 -22.49 8.54 -15.34
N ARG A 664 -22.34 9.20 -14.18
CA ARG A 664 -23.06 10.41 -13.79
C ARG A 664 -22.07 11.49 -13.32
N ASP A 665 -22.42 12.75 -13.54
CA ASP A 665 -21.76 13.86 -12.88
C ASP A 665 -22.39 14.09 -11.49
N LYS A 666 -21.54 14.29 -10.47
CA LYS A 666 -21.90 14.74 -9.12
C LYS A 666 -21.41 16.17 -8.93
N THR A 667 -22.22 16.96 -8.23
CA THR A 667 -21.87 18.34 -7.86
C THR A 667 -21.29 18.47 -6.45
N THR A 668 -21.24 17.37 -5.69
CA THR A 668 -20.57 17.25 -4.39
C THR A 668 -19.08 16.91 -4.54
N PHE A 669 -18.38 16.74 -3.41
CA PHE A 669 -17.26 15.79 -3.36
C PHE A 669 -17.80 14.35 -3.20
N GLU A 670 -16.95 13.35 -3.41
CA GLU A 670 -17.13 11.98 -2.91
C GLU A 670 -15.78 11.49 -2.36
N ASP A 671 -15.78 10.50 -1.45
CA ASP A 671 -14.60 9.68 -1.12
C ASP A 671 -13.34 10.54 -0.85
N VAL A 672 -13.43 11.43 0.16
CA VAL A 672 -12.40 12.43 0.51
C VAL A 672 -11.23 11.76 1.24
N ASP A 673 -10.48 10.98 0.47
CA ASP A 673 -9.43 10.06 0.93
C ASP A 673 -8.02 10.65 0.79
N GLY A 674 -7.90 11.97 0.77
CA GLY A 674 -6.61 12.64 0.94
C GLY A 674 -6.79 13.98 1.62
N MET A 675 -6.56 14.07 2.93
CA MET A 675 -6.75 15.32 3.64
C MET A 675 -5.64 15.66 4.63
N GLU A 676 -5.16 16.90 4.54
CA GLU A 676 -4.14 17.46 5.43
C GLU A 676 -4.38 18.96 5.68
N TRP A 677 -4.35 19.39 6.94
CA TRP A 677 -4.55 20.76 7.39
C TRP A 677 -3.21 21.43 7.66
N ILE A 678 -2.88 22.48 6.89
CA ILE A 678 -1.61 23.19 6.97
C ILE A 678 -1.80 24.65 7.42
N ALA A 679 -0.98 25.11 8.36
CA ALA A 679 -0.92 26.50 8.80
C ALA A 679 0.05 27.30 7.94
N ALA A 680 -0.33 28.51 7.53
CA ALA A 680 0.51 29.47 6.84
C ALA A 680 0.70 30.77 7.64
N ALA A 681 1.58 31.64 7.12
CA ALA A 681 1.82 32.98 7.66
C ALA A 681 0.54 33.83 7.76
N ASN A 682 0.62 34.93 8.52
CA ASN A 682 -0.47 35.87 8.79
C ASN A 682 -1.70 35.28 9.53
N GLY A 683 -1.60 34.05 10.05
CA GLY A 683 -2.71 33.36 10.72
C GLY A 683 -3.68 32.67 9.75
N GLU A 684 -3.29 32.48 8.50
CA GLU A 684 -4.12 31.83 7.48
C GLU A 684 -3.90 30.31 7.47
N ASP A 685 -4.99 29.56 7.34
CA ASP A 685 -4.97 28.09 7.31
C ASP A 685 -5.54 27.56 5.99
N TYR A 686 -5.07 26.38 5.59
CA TYR A 686 -5.45 25.73 4.34
C TYR A 686 -5.67 24.22 4.54
N PHE A 687 -6.61 23.65 3.78
CA PHE A 687 -6.76 22.19 3.61
C PHE A 687 -6.20 21.78 2.25
N VAL A 688 -5.34 20.78 2.22
CA VAL A 688 -5.04 20.00 1.00
C VAL A 688 -6.09 18.89 0.94
N ILE A 689 -6.78 18.76 -0.20
CA ILE A 689 -7.91 17.83 -0.37
C ILE A 689 -7.70 17.01 -1.65
N HIS A 690 -7.86 15.70 -1.56
CA HIS A 690 -7.93 14.75 -2.67
C HIS A 690 -9.21 13.91 -2.52
N GLU A 691 -9.64 13.30 -3.62
CA GLU A 691 -10.73 12.31 -3.68
C GLU A 691 -10.17 10.98 -4.24
N ASP A 692 -10.79 9.84 -3.89
CA ASP A 692 -10.77 8.58 -4.68
C ASP A 692 -12.20 8.05 -4.87
N GLY A 693 -13.04 8.80 -5.58
CA GLY A 693 -14.43 8.41 -5.81
C GLY A 693 -14.67 7.56 -7.07
N GLY A 694 -13.62 7.11 -7.74
CA GLY A 694 -13.69 6.40 -9.02
C GLY A 694 -14.04 7.32 -10.21
N ASN A 695 -13.67 8.60 -10.16
CA ASN A 695 -13.84 9.58 -11.23
C ASN A 695 -13.19 9.10 -12.53
N LEU A 696 -14.01 8.78 -13.53
CA LEU A 696 -13.55 8.13 -14.75
C LEU A 696 -12.60 9.01 -15.59
N TYR A 697 -12.56 10.33 -15.41
CA TYR A 697 -11.61 11.22 -16.09
C TYR A 697 -10.35 11.53 -15.26
N GLY A 698 -10.33 11.07 -14.01
CA GLY A 698 -9.25 11.21 -13.04
C GLY A 698 -9.63 12.06 -11.84
N GLU A 699 -9.20 11.61 -10.67
CA GLU A 699 -9.49 12.23 -9.38
C GLU A 699 -8.92 13.63 -9.24
N ARG A 700 -9.62 14.44 -8.44
CA ARG A 700 -9.38 15.87 -8.35
C ARG A 700 -8.55 16.19 -7.11
N LYS A 701 -7.46 16.93 -7.30
CA LYS A 701 -6.67 17.53 -6.21
C LYS A 701 -7.05 18.99 -6.04
N PHE A 702 -7.32 19.39 -4.81
CA PHE A 702 -7.59 20.77 -4.43
C PHE A 702 -6.64 21.28 -3.34
N LEU A 703 -6.48 22.59 -3.32
CA LEU A 703 -6.04 23.34 -2.15
C LEU A 703 -7.20 24.28 -1.78
N ALA A 704 -7.53 24.40 -0.49
CA ALA A 704 -8.67 25.16 -0.04
C ALA A 704 -8.26 26.09 1.11
N LYS A 705 -8.67 27.35 1.09
CA LYS A 705 -8.43 28.26 2.23
C LYS A 705 -9.54 28.08 3.25
N VAL A 706 -9.18 27.89 4.52
CA VAL A 706 -10.15 27.62 5.59
C VAL A 706 -11.06 28.83 5.79
N GLY A 707 -12.36 28.59 5.69
CA GLY A 707 -13.42 29.60 5.75
C GLY A 707 -14.81 28.95 5.74
N VAL A 708 -15.85 29.78 5.76
CA VAL A 708 -17.25 29.37 5.65
C VAL A 708 -18.01 30.40 4.79
N PRO A 709 -18.52 30.04 3.60
CA PRO A 709 -18.20 28.82 2.85
C PRO A 709 -16.71 28.76 2.47
N MET A 710 -16.24 27.55 2.17
CA MET A 710 -14.90 27.30 1.61
C MET A 710 -14.79 27.79 0.16
N LYS A 711 -13.55 27.91 -0.34
CA LYS A 711 -13.22 27.99 -1.77
C LYS A 711 -12.16 26.96 -2.14
N TYR A 712 -12.30 26.33 -3.30
CA TYR A 712 -11.50 25.19 -3.74
C TYR A 712 -10.71 25.53 -5.00
N PHE A 713 -9.38 25.57 -4.88
CA PHE A 713 -8.47 25.82 -5.98
C PHE A 713 -8.07 24.47 -6.60
N PHE A 714 -8.56 24.14 -7.80
CA PHE A 714 -8.27 22.87 -8.48
C PHE A 714 -6.82 22.82 -8.95
N VAL A 715 -6.00 21.97 -8.33
CA VAL A 715 -4.55 21.90 -8.57
C VAL A 715 -4.23 21.03 -9.78
N ALA A 716 -4.80 19.82 -9.84
CA ALA A 716 -4.49 18.80 -10.85
C ALA A 716 -5.54 17.67 -10.87
N GLN A 717 -5.53 16.86 -11.93
CA GLN A 717 -6.18 15.55 -12.01
C GLN A 717 -5.13 14.42 -12.12
N SER A 718 -5.44 13.25 -11.57
CA SER A 718 -4.52 12.10 -11.47
C SER A 718 -4.43 11.21 -12.74
N GLY A 719 -5.53 11.13 -13.50
CA GLY A 719 -5.74 10.18 -14.60
C GLY A 719 -6.87 9.17 -14.28
N GLY A 720 -7.56 8.66 -15.30
CA GLY A 720 -8.75 7.82 -15.11
C GLY A 720 -9.09 6.96 -16.33
N SER A 721 -10.02 6.02 -16.18
CA SER A 721 -10.31 5.01 -17.23
C SER A 721 -10.84 5.56 -18.56
N HIS A 722 -11.35 6.80 -18.57
CA HIS A 722 -11.78 7.57 -19.73
C HIS A 722 -10.87 8.77 -20.06
N ASN A 723 -9.77 8.99 -19.33
CA ASN A 723 -8.75 9.98 -19.67
C ASN A 723 -8.08 9.60 -21.02
N THR A 724 -7.82 10.57 -21.88
CA THR A 724 -7.32 10.28 -23.24
C THR A 724 -5.92 9.68 -23.28
N ARG A 725 -5.07 9.91 -22.28
CA ARG A 725 -3.75 9.25 -22.17
C ARG A 725 -3.88 7.77 -21.80
N GLU A 726 -4.74 7.46 -20.84
CA GLU A 726 -5.06 6.10 -20.43
C GLU A 726 -5.71 5.31 -21.58
N LEU A 727 -6.64 5.93 -22.32
CA LEU A 727 -7.23 5.36 -23.54
C LEU A 727 -6.22 5.22 -24.69
N ALA A 728 -5.20 6.10 -24.78
CA ALA A 728 -4.08 5.96 -25.71
C ALA A 728 -3.01 4.97 -25.25
N SER A 729 -3.11 4.44 -24.01
CA SER A 729 -2.12 3.55 -23.39
C SER A 729 -0.72 4.17 -23.25
N VAL A 730 -0.65 5.44 -22.82
CA VAL A 730 0.61 6.19 -22.64
C VAL A 730 0.75 6.77 -21.23
N SER A 731 1.88 6.47 -20.58
CA SER A 731 2.19 6.91 -19.22
C SER A 731 3.33 7.93 -19.21
N SER A 732 3.51 8.69 -18.13
CA SER A 732 4.67 9.58 -17.98
C SER A 732 5.98 8.81 -17.73
N VAL A 733 5.87 7.50 -17.51
CA VAL A 733 6.98 6.56 -17.38
C VAL A 733 6.82 5.50 -18.49
N ALA A 734 7.83 5.30 -19.33
CA ALA A 734 7.66 4.51 -20.54
C ALA A 734 7.45 3.01 -20.26
N GLY A 735 6.52 2.39 -21.00
CA GLY A 735 6.33 0.94 -21.07
C GLY A 735 5.71 0.27 -19.84
N VAL A 736 5.08 1.02 -18.93
CA VAL A 736 4.46 0.47 -17.70
C VAL A 736 2.93 0.36 -17.76
N HIS A 737 2.27 1.02 -18.70
CA HIS A 737 0.80 1.00 -18.81
C HIS A 737 0.29 -0.41 -19.14
N GLY A 738 -0.60 -0.94 -18.29
CA GLY A 738 -1.24 -2.24 -18.48
C GLY A 738 -2.71 -2.15 -18.93
N ARG A 739 -3.50 -1.25 -18.33
CA ARG A 739 -4.91 -1.00 -18.70
C ARG A 739 -5.41 0.34 -18.14
N ALA A 740 -6.31 0.99 -18.87
CA ALA A 740 -7.05 2.15 -18.37
C ALA A 740 -7.85 1.84 -17.08
N THR A 741 -7.69 2.66 -16.05
CA THR A 741 -8.32 2.55 -14.72
C THR A 741 -8.26 3.91 -13.99
N SER A 742 -8.91 4.07 -12.84
CA SER A 742 -8.71 5.25 -11.96
C SER A 742 -7.25 5.38 -11.50
N HIS A 743 -6.77 6.61 -11.38
CA HIS A 743 -5.62 7.01 -10.57
C HIS A 743 -6.12 8.00 -9.52
N GLU A 744 -5.33 8.27 -8.49
CA GLU A 744 -5.71 9.09 -7.34
C GLU A 744 -4.52 9.89 -6.81
N PHE A 745 -4.79 10.84 -5.92
CA PHE A 745 -3.76 11.41 -5.05
C PHE A 745 -4.05 10.96 -3.63
N SER A 746 -3.02 10.53 -2.92
CA SER A 746 -3.07 10.12 -1.50
C SER A 746 -1.95 10.82 -0.75
N GLY A 747 -2.07 10.97 0.57
CA GLY A 747 -1.07 11.60 1.46
C GLY A 747 -0.63 13.05 1.16
N ALA A 748 -0.46 13.85 2.21
CA ALA A 748 0.19 15.16 2.09
C ALA A 748 0.97 15.50 3.36
N PHE A 749 2.10 16.21 3.20
CA PHE A 749 2.92 16.66 4.33
C PHE A 749 3.64 17.97 4.00
N ASP A 750 3.59 18.94 4.91
CA ASP A 750 4.32 20.20 4.75
C ASP A 750 5.82 20.02 5.06
N LEU A 751 6.69 20.26 4.07
CA LEU A 751 8.15 20.23 4.25
C LEU A 751 8.70 21.58 4.74
N SER A 752 7.89 22.64 4.74
CA SER A 752 8.37 24.03 4.87
C SER A 752 9.14 24.28 6.17
N GLY A 753 8.72 23.69 7.29
CA GLY A 753 9.40 23.84 8.58
C GLY A 753 10.79 23.20 8.61
N LEU A 754 11.01 22.19 7.76
CA LEU A 754 12.31 21.57 7.55
C LEU A 754 13.22 22.42 6.63
N LEU A 755 12.64 23.23 5.74
CA LEU A 755 13.34 23.91 4.64
C LEU A 755 13.51 25.43 4.83
N ARG A 756 12.77 26.06 5.75
CA ARG A 756 12.83 27.51 6.02
C ARG A 756 14.22 27.96 6.47
N LYS A 757 14.63 29.15 6.00
CA LYS A 757 15.93 29.77 6.26
C LYS A 757 15.77 31.17 6.84
N ASP A 758 16.73 31.57 7.66
CA ASP A 758 16.84 32.93 8.18
C ASP A 758 17.34 33.92 7.10
N ALA A 759 17.36 35.22 7.43
CA ALA A 759 17.84 36.28 6.55
C ALA A 759 19.35 36.24 6.23
N ALA A 760 20.11 35.34 6.87
CA ALA A 760 21.51 35.05 6.56
C ALA A 760 21.70 33.74 5.76
N GLY A 761 20.60 33.05 5.41
CA GLY A 761 20.58 31.82 4.63
C GLY A 761 20.76 30.53 5.44
N ASN A 762 20.83 30.60 6.77
CA ASN A 762 20.94 29.41 7.63
C ASN A 762 19.57 28.75 7.79
N PHE A 763 19.53 27.41 7.85
CA PHE A 763 18.30 26.70 8.18
C PHE A 763 17.88 26.93 9.63
N GLU A 764 16.61 27.29 9.85
CA GLU A 764 16.12 27.65 11.18
C GLU A 764 15.83 26.45 12.09
N LEU A 765 15.39 25.32 11.53
CA LEU A 765 15.12 24.10 12.30
C LEU A 765 16.41 23.29 12.51
N THR A 766 16.71 23.01 13.77
CA THR A 766 17.81 22.15 14.22
C THR A 766 17.37 20.68 14.30
N VAL A 767 18.32 19.75 14.18
CA VAL A 767 18.09 18.31 14.41
C VAL A 767 17.68 18.09 15.87
N GLY A 768 16.72 17.21 16.11
CA GLY A 768 16.25 16.91 17.46
C GLY A 768 15.65 18.11 18.19
N ASP A 769 15.02 19.04 17.47
CA ASP A 769 14.18 20.05 18.11
C ASP A 769 13.02 19.38 18.84
N VAL A 770 12.83 19.80 20.09
CA VAL A 770 11.72 19.37 20.96
C VAL A 770 10.91 20.58 21.44
N THR A 771 10.96 21.70 20.70
CA THR A 771 10.27 22.94 21.08
C THR A 771 9.01 23.21 20.27
N GLY A 772 8.63 22.28 19.38
CA GLY A 772 7.53 22.46 18.41
C GLY A 772 7.91 23.39 17.25
N LYS A 773 9.20 23.67 17.04
CA LYS A 773 9.67 24.70 16.11
C LYS A 773 9.34 24.37 14.65
N LYS A 774 9.22 23.09 14.29
CA LYS A 774 8.76 22.65 12.94
C LYS A 774 7.42 23.32 12.59
N ARG A 775 6.39 23.10 13.41
CA ARG A 775 5.04 23.65 13.20
C ARG A 775 5.01 25.18 13.29
N ALA A 776 5.82 25.77 14.17
CA ALA A 776 5.97 27.23 14.25
C ALA A 776 6.59 27.85 12.98
N LEU A 777 7.57 27.18 12.35
CA LEU A 777 8.18 27.62 11.09
C LEU A 777 7.23 27.39 9.89
N GLU A 778 6.42 26.34 9.92
CA GLU A 778 5.35 26.08 8.93
C GLU A 778 4.30 27.18 8.97
N ALA A 779 3.77 27.48 10.16
CA ALA A 779 2.86 28.60 10.41
C ALA A 779 3.49 29.99 10.19
N ALA A 780 4.82 30.09 10.04
CA ALA A 780 5.54 31.30 9.68
C ALA A 780 5.98 31.35 8.20
N THR A 781 5.59 30.37 7.38
CA THR A 781 5.87 30.33 5.94
C THR A 781 4.63 30.74 5.14
N PRO A 782 4.71 31.76 4.26
CA PRO A 782 3.62 32.13 3.34
C PRO A 782 3.22 30.97 2.42
N ILE A 783 1.93 30.86 2.08
CA ILE A 783 1.41 29.71 1.30
C ILE A 783 2.10 29.53 -0.06
N ASN A 784 2.48 30.62 -0.75
CA ASN A 784 3.21 30.59 -2.03
C ASN A 784 4.71 30.23 -1.89
N GLU A 785 5.24 30.21 -0.66
CA GLU A 785 6.62 29.81 -0.35
C GLU A 785 6.70 28.36 0.16
N LYS A 786 5.56 27.73 0.47
CA LYS A 786 5.51 26.36 0.97
C LYS A 786 5.97 25.35 -0.09
N ILE A 787 6.55 24.26 0.39
CA ILE A 787 6.78 23.04 -0.40
C ILE A 787 6.08 21.90 0.32
N ILE A 788 5.08 21.32 -0.35
CA ILE A 788 4.22 20.27 0.17
C ILE A 788 4.58 18.98 -0.57
N ALA A 789 4.94 17.92 0.17
CA ALA A 789 5.06 16.58 -0.40
C ALA A 789 3.67 15.96 -0.55
N VAL A 790 3.45 15.24 -1.65
CA VAL A 790 2.15 14.67 -2.06
C VAL A 790 2.41 13.33 -2.75
N ASN A 791 1.62 12.31 -2.49
CA ASN A 791 1.70 11.06 -3.26
C ASN A 791 0.63 11.00 -4.37
N LEU A 792 0.86 10.12 -5.34
CA LEU A 792 -0.05 9.84 -6.44
C LEU A 792 0.02 8.36 -6.78
N GLN A 793 -1.09 7.64 -6.56
CA GLN A 793 -1.22 6.25 -6.97
C GLN A 793 -1.65 6.17 -8.43
N ALA A 794 -0.88 5.42 -9.23
CA ALA A 794 -1.12 5.27 -10.66
C ALA A 794 -1.43 3.81 -10.99
N HIS A 795 -2.68 3.41 -10.76
CA HIS A 795 -3.12 2.02 -10.82
C HIS A 795 -3.04 1.36 -12.22
N SER A 796 -2.93 2.13 -13.31
CA SER A 796 -2.75 1.60 -14.67
C SER A 796 -1.34 1.06 -14.92
N ASN A 797 -0.36 1.56 -14.18
CA ASN A 797 1.08 1.41 -14.46
C ASN A 797 1.65 0.10 -13.87
N ASN A 798 1.08 -1.06 -14.22
CA ASN A 798 1.42 -2.37 -13.64
C ASN A 798 2.04 -3.39 -14.62
N ALA A 799 2.45 -2.96 -15.82
CA ALA A 799 2.92 -3.84 -16.90
C ALA A 799 4.41 -3.68 -17.23
N GLY A 800 4.88 -4.46 -18.22
CA GLY A 800 6.24 -4.39 -18.76
C GLY A 800 7.31 -4.64 -17.71
N TRP A 801 8.14 -3.63 -17.44
CA TRP A 801 9.20 -3.74 -16.45
C TRP A 801 8.69 -3.73 -15.00
N ALA A 802 7.53 -3.09 -14.73
CA ALA A 802 6.90 -3.07 -13.40
C ALA A 802 6.51 -4.49 -12.95
N ASP A 803 5.80 -5.23 -13.82
CA ASP A 803 5.51 -6.64 -13.58
C ASP A 803 6.80 -7.47 -13.51
N THR A 804 7.78 -7.21 -14.40
CA THR A 804 9.04 -7.99 -14.44
C THR A 804 9.80 -7.95 -13.11
N PHE A 805 9.93 -6.77 -12.49
CA PHE A 805 10.63 -6.60 -11.21
C PHE A 805 9.71 -6.70 -9.98
N LYS A 806 8.40 -6.86 -10.19
CA LYS A 806 7.38 -7.05 -9.15
C LYS A 806 7.26 -5.84 -8.20
N THR A 807 7.19 -4.64 -8.78
CA THR A 807 7.01 -3.37 -8.04
C THR A 807 5.58 -3.12 -7.54
N ASP A 808 4.66 -4.09 -7.72
CA ASP A 808 3.20 -3.92 -7.82
C ASP A 808 2.83 -2.98 -9.00
N ARG A 809 3.06 -1.67 -8.87
CA ARG A 809 2.76 -0.65 -9.89
C ARG A 809 3.86 0.41 -9.94
N VAL A 810 3.74 1.39 -10.82
CA VAL A 810 4.70 2.50 -10.98
C VAL A 810 3.98 3.84 -10.81
N ALA A 811 4.27 4.49 -9.70
CA ALA A 811 3.56 5.64 -9.14
C ALA A 811 4.57 6.66 -8.58
N GLN A 812 4.13 7.80 -8.02
CA GLN A 812 5.03 8.93 -7.77
C GLN A 812 4.87 9.59 -6.41
N VAL A 813 6.01 9.97 -5.84
CA VAL A 813 6.13 10.97 -4.77
C VAL A 813 6.43 12.31 -5.42
N LEU A 814 5.64 13.33 -5.11
CA LEU A 814 5.64 14.64 -5.77
C LEU A 814 5.94 15.78 -4.79
N ALA A 815 6.49 16.87 -5.29
CA ALA A 815 6.60 18.16 -4.60
C ALA A 815 5.69 19.19 -5.27
N TYR A 816 4.80 19.80 -4.50
CA TYR A 816 3.89 20.87 -4.91
C TYR A 816 4.28 22.19 -4.23
N LYS A 817 4.37 23.28 -5.00
CA LYS A 817 4.60 24.65 -4.51
C LYS A 817 3.42 25.53 -4.94
N PRO A 818 2.50 25.90 -4.03
CA PRO A 818 1.32 26.70 -4.35
C PRO A 818 1.65 28.05 -4.99
N LYS A 819 0.72 28.61 -5.77
CA LYS A 819 0.89 29.90 -6.42
C LYS A 819 -0.44 30.66 -6.55
N ALA A 820 -0.39 31.97 -6.29
CA ALA A 820 -1.39 32.96 -6.65
C ALA A 820 -2.83 32.74 -6.12
N LEU A 821 -2.96 32.23 -4.89
CA LEU A 821 -4.24 31.94 -4.20
C LEU A 821 -5.00 33.19 -3.70
N GLY A 822 -5.10 34.23 -4.54
CA GLY A 822 -5.90 35.43 -4.31
C GLY A 822 -6.87 35.66 -5.46
N PRO A 823 -7.86 36.56 -5.31
CA PRO A 823 -8.73 36.92 -6.43
C PRO A 823 -7.87 37.47 -7.57
N LEU A 824 -7.96 36.82 -8.73
CA LEU A 824 -7.22 37.19 -9.95
C LEU A 824 -7.42 38.69 -10.24
N ASP A 825 -6.33 39.46 -10.30
CA ASP A 825 -6.42 40.83 -10.79
C ASP A 825 -6.76 40.78 -12.29
N PRO A 826 -7.94 41.27 -12.74
CA PRO A 826 -8.34 41.18 -14.14
C PRO A 826 -7.40 41.95 -15.09
N ARG A 827 -6.48 42.79 -14.55
CA ARG A 827 -5.45 43.49 -15.33
C ARG A 827 -4.25 42.62 -15.70
N LEU A 828 -4.04 41.47 -15.04
CA LEU A 828 -2.92 40.57 -15.34
C LEU A 828 -3.12 39.72 -16.60
N PHE A 829 -4.35 39.60 -17.12
CA PHE A 829 -4.66 38.77 -18.29
C PHE A 829 -4.42 39.44 -19.67
N TRP A 830 -3.85 40.65 -19.70
CA TRP A 830 -3.54 41.37 -20.96
C TRP A 830 -2.11 41.94 -21.04
N ALA A 831 -1.17 41.45 -20.23
CA ALA A 831 0.14 42.09 -20.03
C ALA A 831 1.37 41.16 -20.22
N SER A 832 1.43 40.38 -21.30
CA SER A 832 2.71 39.80 -21.77
C SER A 832 2.78 39.39 -23.25
N GLU A 833 2.50 40.31 -24.18
CA GLU A 833 3.24 40.32 -25.45
C GLU A 833 4.15 41.56 -25.50
N THR A 834 5.43 41.32 -25.78
CA THR A 834 6.50 42.31 -25.96
C THR A 834 6.75 43.35 -24.86
N GLU A 835 7.90 43.22 -24.19
CA GLU A 835 8.92 44.26 -24.30
C GLU A 835 10.32 43.63 -24.29
N VAL A 836 11.15 43.93 -25.30
CA VAL A 836 12.54 43.47 -25.40
C VAL A 836 13.44 44.71 -25.39
N PRO A 837 14.47 44.79 -24.54
CA PRO A 837 15.30 46.00 -24.41
C PRO A 837 15.93 46.43 -25.74
N SER A 838 15.66 47.68 -26.14
CA SER A 838 15.97 48.23 -27.46
C SER A 838 17.44 48.64 -27.64
N SER A 839 18.34 47.65 -27.68
CA SER A 839 19.70 47.82 -28.20
C SER A 839 20.12 46.62 -29.05
N ILE A 840 21.12 46.80 -29.92
CA ILE A 840 21.59 45.81 -30.91
C ILE A 840 20.58 45.56 -32.06
N CYS A 841 20.44 46.56 -32.94
CA CYS A 841 19.88 46.33 -34.28
C CYS A 841 20.65 47.15 -35.34
N ALA A 842 21.79 46.62 -35.80
CA ALA A 842 22.65 47.28 -36.79
C ALA A 842 23.26 46.27 -37.78
N GLY A 843 22.53 45.99 -38.86
CA GLY A 843 23.11 45.49 -40.11
C GLY A 843 23.27 43.97 -40.28
N TRP A 844 22.19 43.30 -40.71
CA TRP A 844 22.26 42.15 -41.63
C TRP A 844 21.20 42.31 -42.72
N GLN A 845 21.52 41.86 -43.94
CA GLN A 845 20.68 42.07 -45.13
C GLN A 845 19.64 40.94 -45.30
N GLN A 846 18.48 41.26 -45.89
CA GLN A 846 17.43 40.27 -46.17
C GLN A 846 17.84 39.29 -47.28
N PRO A 847 17.64 37.96 -47.10
CA PRO A 847 17.54 37.01 -48.20
C PRO A 847 16.15 37.07 -48.87
N PRO A 848 16.01 36.61 -50.13
CA PRO A 848 14.73 36.64 -50.85
C PRO A 848 13.73 35.59 -50.34
N ALA A 849 12.44 35.86 -50.56
CA ALA A 849 11.33 35.04 -50.05
C ALA A 849 11.24 33.63 -50.69
N PRO A 850 10.80 32.60 -49.93
CA PRO A 850 10.60 31.25 -50.44
C PRO A 850 9.34 31.11 -51.31
N ALA A 851 9.35 30.14 -52.22
CA ALA A 851 8.23 29.81 -53.10
C ALA A 851 7.15 28.94 -52.38
N PRO A 852 5.87 29.00 -52.79
CA PRO A 852 4.80 28.24 -52.17
C PRO A 852 4.90 26.71 -52.41
N PRO A 853 4.43 25.87 -51.47
CA PRO A 853 4.53 24.41 -51.55
C PRO A 853 3.53 23.78 -52.54
N PRO A 854 3.82 22.57 -53.07
CA PRO A 854 2.94 21.85 -53.99
C PRO A 854 1.74 21.18 -53.28
N ALA A 855 0.67 20.92 -54.05
CA ALA A 855 -0.56 20.33 -53.53
C ALA A 855 -0.43 18.83 -53.15
N PRO A 856 -1.16 18.35 -52.12
CA PRO A 856 -1.08 16.96 -51.66
C PRO A 856 -1.82 15.96 -52.58
N PRO A 857 -1.38 14.68 -52.63
CA PRO A 857 -1.98 13.65 -53.48
C PRO A 857 -3.28 13.07 -52.90
N GLN A 858 -4.22 12.70 -53.78
CA GLN A 858 -5.51 12.11 -53.41
C GLN A 858 -5.37 10.66 -52.89
N ARG A 859 -6.10 10.32 -51.81
CA ARG A 859 -6.34 8.92 -51.37
C ARG A 859 -7.78 8.71 -50.86
N PHE A 860 -8.75 8.80 -51.77
CA PHE A 860 -10.11 8.28 -51.53
C PHE A 860 -10.32 6.99 -52.32
N SER A 861 -10.08 5.83 -51.70
CA SER A 861 -10.24 4.52 -52.37
C SER A 861 -10.64 3.37 -51.44
N LYS A 862 -11.28 3.66 -50.29
CA LYS A 862 -11.71 2.64 -49.30
C LYS A 862 -13.13 2.79 -48.74
N LEU A 863 -13.92 3.72 -49.28
CA LEU A 863 -15.34 3.84 -48.89
C LEU A 863 -16.21 2.68 -49.42
N ALA A 864 -15.72 1.95 -50.44
CA ALA A 864 -16.38 0.75 -50.97
C ALA A 864 -16.30 -0.46 -50.02
N ASP A 865 -15.19 -0.62 -49.28
CA ASP A 865 -14.95 -1.76 -48.36
C ASP A 865 -15.97 -1.83 -47.21
N VAL A 866 -16.67 -0.71 -46.93
CA VAL A 866 -17.67 -0.59 -45.86
C VAL A 866 -19.04 -1.15 -46.27
N LEU A 867 -19.37 -1.16 -47.57
CA LEU A 867 -20.70 -1.51 -48.06
C LEU A 867 -20.91 -3.00 -48.38
N ASP A 868 -19.86 -3.82 -48.37
CA ASP A 868 -19.95 -5.27 -48.66
C ASP A 868 -20.13 -6.15 -47.40
N ARG A 869 -20.10 -5.55 -46.19
CA ARG A 869 -20.42 -6.26 -44.93
C ARG A 869 -21.92 -6.33 -44.68
N LYS A 870 -22.59 -7.13 -45.49
CA LYS A 870 -24.01 -7.45 -45.34
C LYS A 870 -24.19 -8.56 -44.29
N ASN A 871 -24.93 -8.29 -43.21
CA ASN A 871 -25.88 -9.22 -42.53
C ASN A 871 -26.47 -8.65 -41.21
N ASP A 872 -25.77 -7.78 -40.49
CA ASP A 872 -26.06 -7.46 -39.08
C ASP A 872 -27.30 -6.57 -38.81
N LEU A 873 -28.28 -6.53 -39.72
CA LEU A 873 -29.57 -5.83 -39.56
C LEU A 873 -30.78 -6.79 -39.47
N ASP A 874 -30.59 -8.09 -39.69
CA ASP A 874 -31.68 -9.07 -39.61
C ASP A 874 -31.91 -9.63 -38.20
N ASP A 875 -30.92 -9.52 -37.31
CA ASP A 875 -31.00 -9.97 -35.90
C ASP A 875 -31.76 -9.00 -34.97
N LEU A 876 -32.19 -7.83 -35.46
CA LEU A 876 -32.96 -6.82 -34.69
C LEU A 876 -34.45 -7.17 -34.56
N ALA A 877 -34.76 -8.30 -33.94
CA ALA A 877 -36.11 -8.55 -33.41
C ALA A 877 -36.33 -7.67 -32.15
N PRO A 878 -37.50 -7.00 -31.98
CA PRO A 878 -38.77 -7.26 -32.63
C PRO A 878 -39.22 -6.18 -33.63
N LEU A 879 -38.31 -5.53 -34.37
CA LEU A 879 -38.69 -4.53 -35.38
C LEU A 879 -39.24 -5.23 -36.64
N ASP A 880 -40.34 -4.71 -37.18
CA ASP A 880 -40.91 -5.19 -38.44
C ASP A 880 -40.17 -4.64 -39.68
N GLU A 881 -40.46 -5.22 -40.84
CA GLU A 881 -39.80 -4.85 -42.10
C GLU A 881 -40.17 -3.44 -42.61
N ALA A 882 -41.24 -2.81 -42.11
CA ALA A 882 -41.54 -1.42 -42.42
C ALA A 882 -40.65 -0.47 -41.60
N ALA A 883 -40.53 -0.71 -40.29
CA ALA A 883 -39.62 0.03 -39.42
C ALA A 883 -38.14 -0.10 -39.84
N LYS A 884 -37.71 -1.29 -40.27
CA LYS A 884 -36.36 -1.50 -40.85
C LYS A 884 -36.15 -0.73 -42.16
N LEU A 885 -37.19 -0.50 -42.96
CA LEU A 885 -37.12 0.25 -44.22
C LEU A 885 -37.09 1.76 -43.96
N GLU A 886 -37.87 2.24 -42.99
CA GLU A 886 -37.89 3.63 -42.52
C GLU A 886 -36.54 4.04 -41.90
N LEU A 887 -35.96 3.20 -41.04
CA LEU A 887 -34.63 3.42 -40.46
C LEU A 887 -33.52 3.49 -41.54
N LYS A 888 -33.61 2.67 -42.59
CA LYS A 888 -32.73 2.76 -43.77
C LYS A 888 -32.92 4.07 -44.54
N GLY A 889 -34.15 4.58 -44.61
CA GLY A 889 -34.45 5.90 -45.17
C GLY A 889 -33.73 7.02 -44.41
N HIS A 890 -33.91 7.08 -43.09
CA HIS A 890 -33.26 8.10 -42.25
C HIS A 890 -31.73 8.05 -42.29
N LEU A 891 -31.10 6.86 -42.30
CA LEU A 891 -29.65 6.76 -42.51
C LEU A 891 -29.22 7.27 -43.90
N LEU A 892 -29.99 6.94 -44.95
CA LEU A 892 -29.70 7.39 -46.31
C LEU A 892 -29.88 8.90 -46.50
N ASP A 893 -30.74 9.56 -45.72
CA ASP A 893 -30.95 11.01 -45.81
C ASP A 893 -29.97 11.80 -44.91
N LEU A 894 -29.56 11.26 -43.76
CA LEU A 894 -28.42 11.79 -42.99
C LEU A 894 -27.14 11.78 -43.83
N LEU A 895 -26.88 10.73 -44.60
CA LEU A 895 -25.73 10.60 -45.49
C LEU A 895 -25.81 11.46 -46.78
N LYS A 896 -26.90 12.21 -47.00
CA LYS A 896 -27.08 13.16 -48.12
C LYS A 896 -27.04 14.63 -47.72
N GLN A 897 -26.88 14.94 -46.43
CA GLN A 897 -26.79 16.34 -45.99
C GLN A 897 -25.38 16.89 -46.30
N ASP A 898 -25.26 17.64 -47.39
CA ASP A 898 -24.06 18.42 -47.70
C ASP A 898 -23.81 19.46 -46.60
N TRP A 899 -22.75 19.26 -45.81
CA TRP A 899 -22.30 20.21 -44.78
C TRP A 899 -21.67 21.46 -45.42
N VAL A 900 -22.53 22.38 -45.89
CA VAL A 900 -22.12 23.70 -46.37
C VAL A 900 -21.67 24.55 -45.17
N ILE A 901 -20.36 24.56 -44.92
CA ILE A 901 -19.73 25.39 -43.89
C ILE A 901 -20.06 26.88 -44.16
N PRO A 902 -20.74 27.59 -43.23
CA PRO A 902 -20.88 29.04 -43.32
C PRO A 902 -19.51 29.68 -43.13
N LYS A 903 -19.00 30.38 -44.15
CA LYS A 903 -17.78 31.20 -43.98
C LYS A 903 -18.06 32.33 -42.98
N PRO A 904 -17.20 32.59 -42.00
CA PRO A 904 -17.29 33.79 -41.18
C PRO A 904 -17.18 35.04 -42.07
N VAL A 905 -18.19 35.90 -42.02
CA VAL A 905 -18.09 37.24 -42.61
C VAL A 905 -17.31 38.11 -41.64
N PHE A 906 -15.99 38.17 -41.83
CA PHE A 906 -15.18 39.24 -41.27
C PHE A 906 -15.60 40.57 -41.89
N THR A 907 -16.24 41.43 -41.09
CA THR A 907 -16.37 42.85 -41.41
C THR A 907 -15.31 43.59 -40.59
N ALA A 908 -14.22 44.02 -41.25
CA ALA A 908 -13.13 44.71 -40.59
C ALA A 908 -13.45 46.20 -40.33
N ILE A 909 -12.96 46.74 -39.21
CA ILE A 909 -12.45 48.13 -39.14
C ILE A 909 -11.16 48.16 -38.29
N TYR A 910 -10.04 48.00 -38.99
CA TYR A 910 -8.84 48.83 -38.87
C TYR A 910 -8.68 49.44 -40.29
N GLU A 911 -8.06 50.58 -40.58
CA GLU A 911 -7.00 51.38 -39.93
C GLU A 911 -7.32 52.91 -40.15
N PRO A 912 -6.36 53.85 -40.18
CA PRO A 912 -5.51 54.37 -39.10
C PRO A 912 -5.72 55.90 -38.87
N GLY A 913 -5.00 56.51 -37.93
CA GLY A 913 -4.97 57.98 -37.79
C GLY A 913 -4.19 58.54 -36.59
N ASP A 914 -2.88 58.73 -36.78
CA ASP A 914 -2.00 59.82 -36.34
C ASP A 914 -2.15 60.52 -34.96
N GLU A 915 -0.97 60.60 -34.29
CA GLU A 915 -0.44 61.71 -33.46
C GLU A 915 -1.14 62.20 -32.16
N CYS A 916 -0.36 62.11 -31.06
CA CYS A 916 -0.37 62.96 -29.85
C CYS A 916 -1.63 62.88 -28.92
N GLU A 917 -1.54 63.15 -27.61
CA GLU A 917 -0.49 63.81 -26.81
C GLU A 917 -0.34 63.19 -25.39
N LYS A 918 0.32 63.86 -24.44
CA LYS A 918 0.65 63.35 -23.09
C LYS A 918 -0.29 63.89 -21.96
N PRO A 919 -0.22 63.40 -20.70
CA PRO A 919 -1.39 63.30 -19.82
C PRO A 919 -1.53 64.36 -18.70
N ALA A 920 -2.64 64.26 -17.96
CA ALA A 920 -2.85 64.69 -16.56
C ALA A 920 -3.62 63.55 -15.86
N GLU A 921 -3.26 63.01 -14.70
CA GLU A 921 -3.08 63.55 -13.33
C GLU A 921 -4.37 63.66 -12.50
N GLU A 922 -4.33 63.02 -11.31
CA GLU A 922 -5.10 63.32 -10.07
C GLU A 922 -6.65 63.16 -10.06
N ALA A 923 -7.34 62.89 -8.95
CA ALA A 923 -6.96 62.44 -7.59
C ALA A 923 -8.16 61.77 -6.86
N ASN A 924 -7.94 61.28 -5.63
CA ASN A 924 -8.96 60.71 -4.72
C ASN A 924 -10.03 61.74 -4.28
N VAL A 925 -11.22 61.27 -3.86
CA VAL A 925 -11.96 61.76 -2.66
C VAL A 925 -12.91 60.67 -2.14
N SER A 926 -13.17 60.68 -0.81
CA SER A 926 -13.92 59.67 -0.07
C SER A 926 -15.42 59.97 0.16
N GLU A 927 -16.19 58.88 0.30
CA GLU A 927 -17.31 58.68 1.23
C GLU A 927 -17.84 59.91 2.00
N SER A 928 -18.94 60.52 1.53
CA SER A 928 -19.68 61.53 2.31
C SER A 928 -21.20 61.67 2.01
N GLU A 929 -21.78 60.89 1.09
CA GLU A 929 -23.16 61.11 0.58
C GLU A 929 -24.19 59.98 0.83
N ARG A 930 -24.02 59.13 1.86
CA ARG A 930 -25.01 58.07 2.20
C ARG A 930 -25.76 58.24 3.53
N LYS A 931 -26.15 59.48 3.90
CA LYS A 931 -26.95 59.72 5.12
C LYS A 931 -27.95 60.88 5.05
N LYS A 932 -29.00 60.79 4.21
CA LYS A 932 -30.22 61.63 4.30
C LYS A 932 -31.44 61.04 3.56
N ARG A 933 -32.64 61.20 4.17
CA ARG A 933 -33.98 60.68 3.77
C ARG A 933 -34.09 59.15 3.95
N ARG A 934 -34.91 58.53 4.82
CA ARG A 934 -36.23 58.75 5.47
C ARG A 934 -37.47 58.36 4.66
N LEU A 935 -38.18 57.32 5.18
CA LEU A 935 -39.64 57.22 5.46
C LEU A 935 -40.60 57.24 4.24
N GLU A 936 -41.81 56.66 4.27
CA GLU A 936 -42.65 56.12 5.37
C GLU A 936 -43.63 55.01 4.88
N GLU A 937 -44.65 54.66 5.68
CA GLU A 937 -45.81 53.76 5.41
C GLU A 937 -45.55 52.22 5.42
N ASP A 938 -46.45 51.32 5.92
CA ASP A 938 -47.50 51.45 6.96
C ASP A 938 -47.96 50.08 7.56
N VAL A 939 -48.68 50.10 8.71
CA VAL A 939 -49.72 49.18 9.27
C VAL A 939 -49.73 47.68 8.91
N SER A 940 -49.66 46.74 9.88
CA SER A 940 -50.79 46.45 10.79
C SER A 940 -50.46 45.60 12.05
N THR A 941 -51.25 45.77 13.12
CA THR A 941 -51.34 44.90 14.33
C THR A 941 -52.77 44.90 14.87
N PRO A 942 -53.23 43.83 15.56
CA PRO A 942 -53.43 43.87 17.03
C PRO A 942 -53.20 42.49 17.72
N ASN A 943 -53.20 42.26 19.05
CA ASN A 943 -53.42 43.11 20.23
C ASN A 943 -52.77 42.50 21.52
N THR A 944 -52.47 43.36 22.51
CA THR A 944 -52.46 43.23 24.00
C THR A 944 -52.58 41.84 24.71
N THR A 945 -52.02 41.59 25.91
CA THR A 945 -51.97 42.47 27.12
C THR A 945 -50.93 42.02 28.21
N ALA A 946 -50.71 42.90 29.21
CA ALA A 946 -49.81 42.84 30.39
C ALA A 946 -50.11 41.74 31.45
N ALA A 947 -49.46 41.60 32.63
CA ALA A 947 -48.61 42.51 33.44
C ALA A 947 -47.76 41.78 34.53
N ALA A 948 -46.76 42.47 35.13
CA ALA A 948 -46.21 42.37 36.52
C ALA A 948 -45.67 40.98 37.04
N GLU A 949 -44.79 40.78 38.03
CA GLU A 949 -43.81 41.53 38.89
C GLU A 949 -42.95 40.43 39.64
N GLN A 950 -41.92 40.61 40.49
CA GLN A 950 -41.22 41.72 41.18
C GLN A 950 -39.77 41.23 41.54
N ALA A 951 -38.70 41.95 41.20
CA ALA A 951 -37.83 42.73 42.12
C ALA A 951 -36.68 42.02 42.90
N SER A 952 -35.78 42.85 43.49
CA SER A 952 -34.57 42.56 44.29
C SER A 952 -33.26 42.19 43.56
N ALA A 953 -32.11 42.42 44.20
CA ALA A 953 -31.30 43.62 43.95
C ALA A 953 -29.90 43.59 44.63
N SER A 954 -28.93 44.32 44.05
CA SER A 954 -27.58 44.63 44.60
C SER A 954 -26.61 43.43 44.74
N SER A 955 -25.29 43.61 44.87
CA SER A 955 -24.49 44.83 45.16
C SER A 955 -23.18 44.89 44.36
N SER A 956 -22.45 46.02 44.44
CA SER A 956 -21.31 46.34 43.55
C SER A 956 -20.10 46.95 44.27
N SER A 957 -18.90 46.57 43.82
CA SER A 957 -17.58 47.21 44.09
C SER A 957 -16.59 46.60 43.07
N LYS A 958 -15.75 47.28 42.26
CA LYS A 958 -14.99 48.55 42.36
C LYS A 958 -14.00 48.53 43.54
N ASP A 959 -12.68 48.74 43.37
CA ASP A 959 -11.92 49.47 42.33
C ASP A 959 -10.61 48.76 41.91
N ALA A 960 -9.89 49.34 40.93
CA ALA A 960 -8.52 48.98 40.53
C ALA A 960 -7.48 49.92 41.23
N PRO A 961 -6.15 49.70 41.06
CA PRO A 961 -5.46 50.31 39.91
C PRO A 961 -4.27 49.51 39.32
N GLU A 962 -3.73 50.02 38.21
CA GLU A 962 -2.51 49.56 37.54
C GLU A 962 -1.21 50.05 38.21
N VAL A 963 -0.14 49.25 38.17
CA VAL A 963 1.28 49.66 38.00
C VAL A 963 2.00 48.50 37.27
N GLY A 964 3.06 48.75 36.50
CA GLY A 964 3.80 47.67 35.84
C GLY A 964 5.26 47.96 35.47
N VAL A 965 5.80 47.05 34.64
CA VAL A 965 7.09 47.06 33.91
C VAL A 965 8.39 46.82 34.73
N LEU A 966 9.29 46.03 34.10
CA LEU A 966 10.78 45.95 34.24
C LEU A 966 11.42 44.69 34.88
N THR A 967 11.80 43.77 33.98
CA THR A 967 13.17 43.19 33.76
C THR A 967 13.95 42.43 34.84
N ASP A 968 14.49 41.29 34.37
CA ASP A 968 15.85 40.75 34.55
C ASP A 968 16.31 40.05 35.84
N ALA A 969 16.41 38.72 35.69
CA ALA A 969 17.64 37.92 35.80
C ALA A 969 18.33 37.62 37.16
N ALA A 970 18.31 36.30 37.45
CA ALA A 970 19.44 35.45 37.85
C ALA A 970 19.84 35.23 39.33
N ALA A 971 20.35 34.01 39.56
CA ALA A 971 21.16 33.53 40.69
C ALA A 971 20.44 33.32 42.06
N GLU A 972 20.68 32.27 42.84
CA GLU A 972 21.49 31.05 42.63
C GLU A 972 21.07 29.92 43.61
N ARG A 973 21.55 28.69 43.36
CA ARG A 973 21.73 27.54 44.29
C ARG A 973 20.52 26.69 44.71
N LEU A 974 20.73 25.40 45.03
CA LEU A 974 21.59 24.35 44.45
C LEU A 974 21.29 23.05 45.19
N ASP A 975 20.97 21.97 44.47
CA ASP A 975 21.55 20.65 44.73
C ASP A 975 21.34 19.74 43.52
N ALA A 976 22.21 18.76 43.32
CA ALA A 976 22.21 17.85 42.18
C ALA A 976 22.65 16.45 42.61
N PRO A 977 22.38 15.43 41.78
CA PRO A 977 23.53 14.68 41.27
C PRO A 977 23.50 14.53 39.74
N LEU A 978 24.69 14.68 39.13
CA LEU A 978 24.92 14.47 37.69
C LEU A 978 25.29 13.01 37.41
N HIS A 979 24.53 12.36 36.52
CA HIS A 979 24.99 11.17 35.80
C HIS A 979 25.07 11.47 34.30
N THR A 980 26.26 11.83 33.83
CA THR A 980 26.52 12.06 32.40
C THR A 980 26.61 10.73 31.66
N ARG A 981 25.60 10.39 30.86
CA ARG A 981 25.74 9.37 29.82
C ARG A 981 26.54 9.94 28.64
N VAL A 982 27.50 9.18 28.13
CA VAL A 982 28.17 9.45 26.86
C VAL A 982 27.91 8.25 25.96
N SER A 983 27.12 8.45 24.90
CA SER A 983 26.91 7.45 23.85
C SER A 983 28.04 7.59 22.82
N VAL A 984 28.64 6.47 22.40
CA VAL A 984 29.69 6.43 21.38
C VAL A 984 29.29 5.44 20.29
N LEU A 985 29.45 5.84 19.02
CA LEU A 985 29.16 5.04 17.84
C LEU A 985 30.35 4.11 17.51
N GLU A 986 30.04 2.93 16.96
CA GLU A 986 31.04 1.95 16.54
C GLU A 986 31.88 2.45 15.36
N THR A 987 33.21 2.46 15.53
CA THR A 987 34.21 2.47 14.45
C THR A 987 35.45 1.68 14.91
N SER A 988 36.19 1.08 13.97
CA SER A 988 37.17 0.02 14.26
C SER A 988 38.60 0.49 14.57
N ASP A 989 39.30 -0.35 15.34
CA ASP A 989 40.76 -0.50 15.39
C ASP A 989 41.64 0.75 15.63
N GLN A 990 41.28 1.61 16.60
CA GLN A 990 42.21 2.61 17.16
C GLN A 990 42.21 2.63 18.70
N MET A 991 43.41 2.74 19.30
CA MET A 991 43.54 2.89 20.76
C MET A 991 43.05 4.26 21.22
N LEU A 992 42.08 4.27 22.13
CA LEU A 992 41.52 5.48 22.69
C LEU A 992 42.46 6.13 23.71
N LYS A 993 42.67 7.45 23.53
CA LYS A 993 43.31 8.32 24.51
C LYS A 993 42.23 8.96 25.39
N VAL A 994 42.24 8.64 26.69
CA VAL A 994 41.21 9.10 27.63
C VAL A 994 41.83 10.05 28.65
N LEU A 995 41.21 11.21 28.86
CA LEU A 995 41.55 12.12 29.95
C LEU A 995 40.80 11.67 31.22
N LEU A 996 41.53 11.31 32.26
CA LEU A 996 40.93 10.96 33.55
C LEU A 996 40.49 12.23 34.31
N PRO A 997 39.50 12.16 35.22
CA PRO A 997 39.01 13.32 35.99
C PRO A 997 40.04 14.06 36.86
N ASN A 998 41.26 13.53 36.98
CA ASN A 998 42.39 14.16 37.66
C ASN A 998 43.40 14.84 36.69
N GLY A 999 43.02 15.01 35.42
CA GLY A 999 43.83 15.67 34.40
C GLY A 999 44.98 14.84 33.84
N LYS A 1000 45.06 13.53 34.14
CA LYS A 1000 46.07 12.63 33.57
C LYS A 1000 45.52 11.87 32.36
N GLU A 1001 46.38 11.70 31.36
CA GLU A 1001 46.06 10.97 30.14
C GLU A 1001 46.37 9.48 30.31
N ALA A 1002 45.50 8.63 29.79
CA ALA A 1002 45.71 7.19 29.68
C ALA A 1002 45.42 6.71 28.25
N TRP A 1003 46.04 5.60 27.85
CA TRP A 1003 45.76 4.90 26.60
C TRP A 1003 45.24 3.51 26.93
N VAL A 1004 44.14 3.11 26.30
CA VAL A 1004 43.47 1.83 26.58
C VAL A 1004 43.39 1.00 25.30
N ASN A 1005 43.59 -0.31 25.45
CA ASN A 1005 43.52 -1.30 24.38
C ASN A 1005 42.48 -2.37 24.75
N TYR A 1006 41.70 -2.85 23.79
CA TYR A 1006 40.54 -3.72 24.06
C TYR A 1006 40.91 -5.20 23.90
N VAL A 1007 40.56 -6.03 24.89
CA VAL A 1007 40.64 -7.50 24.84
C VAL A 1007 39.52 -8.06 25.72
N ASP A 1008 38.76 -9.04 25.23
CA ASP A 1008 37.72 -9.71 26.00
C ASP A 1008 38.28 -10.46 27.21
N VAL A 1009 37.53 -10.43 28.32
CA VAL A 1009 37.76 -11.29 29.48
C VAL A 1009 36.43 -11.84 29.98
N ASP A 1010 36.15 -13.09 29.60
CA ASP A 1010 35.03 -13.88 30.09
C ASP A 1010 35.28 -14.33 31.55
N VAL A 1011 34.31 -14.18 32.45
CA VAL A 1011 34.45 -14.49 33.89
C VAL A 1011 33.19 -15.10 34.50
N ASP A 1012 33.07 -16.42 34.35
CA ASP A 1012 32.09 -17.26 35.05
C ASP A 1012 32.49 -17.48 36.54
N GLN A 1013 31.69 -17.00 37.51
CA GLN A 1013 31.80 -17.40 38.92
C GLN A 1013 30.47 -17.45 39.69
N LYS A 1014 30.31 -18.51 40.49
CA LYS A 1014 29.18 -18.80 41.38
C LYS A 1014 29.28 -18.13 42.75
N LYS A 1015 28.11 -17.93 43.39
CA LYS A 1015 27.82 -17.95 44.85
C LYS A 1015 26.31 -18.17 45.01
N GLU A 1016 25.79 -19.18 45.72
CA GLU A 1016 25.92 -19.55 47.14
C GLU A 1016 25.04 -18.70 48.09
N ASP A 1017 23.95 -19.33 48.57
CA ASP A 1017 22.93 -18.74 49.46
C ASP A 1017 23.30 -18.77 50.96
N PRO A 1018 22.85 -17.78 51.75
CA PRO A 1018 22.79 -17.88 53.20
C PRO A 1018 21.36 -18.19 53.71
N LYS A 1019 21.20 -19.29 54.47
CA LYS A 1019 19.98 -19.60 55.23
C LYS A 1019 19.75 -18.62 56.40
N PRO A 1020 18.48 -18.27 56.72
CA PRO A 1020 18.06 -17.99 58.09
C PRO A 1020 17.67 -19.28 58.84
N ALA A 1021 17.58 -19.22 60.18
CA ALA A 1021 17.17 -20.34 61.04
C ALA A 1021 16.08 -19.92 62.05
N ALA A 1022 15.31 -20.90 62.52
CA ALA A 1022 14.00 -20.73 63.14
C ALA A 1022 13.97 -20.12 64.56
N ALA A 1023 12.84 -19.50 64.89
CA ALA A 1023 12.25 -19.42 66.23
C ALA A 1023 10.72 -19.36 66.15
N ASP A 1024 10.04 -19.95 67.13
CA ASP A 1024 8.59 -20.19 67.28
C ASP A 1024 8.33 -20.28 68.82
N PRO A 1025 7.11 -20.29 69.41
CA PRO A 1025 5.76 -20.02 68.89
C PRO A 1025 4.92 -19.03 69.77
N ALA A 1026 3.70 -18.70 69.34
CA ALA A 1026 2.57 -18.24 70.18
C ALA A 1026 1.21 -18.60 69.51
N ALA A 1027 0.09 -18.58 70.26
CA ALA A 1027 -1.16 -19.23 69.86
C ALA A 1027 -2.45 -18.40 70.12
N GLU A 1028 -3.61 -19.02 69.85
CA GLU A 1028 -5.01 -18.57 70.00
C GLU A 1028 -5.65 -17.78 68.81
N SER A 1029 -6.93 -17.96 68.44
CA SER A 1029 -7.82 -19.14 68.55
C SER A 1029 -9.08 -19.03 67.67
N ARG A 1030 -9.59 -20.19 67.18
CA ARG A 1030 -11.00 -20.55 66.84
C ARG A 1030 -11.82 -19.75 65.81
N GLY A 1031 -12.59 -20.48 65.00
CA GLY A 1031 -13.61 -19.92 64.10
C GLY A 1031 -14.25 -20.93 63.13
N ASP A 1032 -14.71 -22.09 63.64
CA ASP A 1032 -15.17 -23.21 62.81
C ASP A 1032 -16.56 -23.00 62.17
N ALA A 1033 -16.72 -23.40 60.91
CA ALA A 1033 -18.00 -23.72 60.28
C ALA A 1033 -17.80 -24.67 59.08
N GLN A 1034 -18.01 -25.97 59.30
CA GLN A 1034 -17.94 -27.02 58.28
C GLN A 1034 -19.33 -27.65 58.10
N VAL A 1035 -19.70 -27.95 56.86
CA VAL A 1035 -20.86 -28.80 56.51
C VAL A 1035 -20.46 -29.65 55.30
N ASP A 1036 -20.38 -30.95 55.52
CA ASP A 1036 -20.24 -32.03 54.53
C ASP A 1036 -21.65 -32.33 53.92
N ASP A 1037 -21.94 -33.10 52.87
CA ASP A 1037 -21.30 -34.21 52.13
C ASP A 1037 -21.66 -34.04 50.61
N GLU A 1038 -21.51 -34.95 49.63
CA GLU A 1038 -21.24 -36.40 49.57
C GLU A 1038 -20.62 -36.78 48.19
N GLU A 1039 -20.17 -38.04 48.03
CA GLU A 1039 -19.45 -38.52 46.84
C GLU A 1039 -20.33 -38.85 45.61
N SER A 1040 -19.75 -38.82 44.41
CA SER A 1040 -19.77 -40.00 43.52
C SER A 1040 -18.85 -39.86 42.31
N SER A 1041 -18.15 -40.94 41.97
CA SER A 1041 -17.36 -41.11 40.76
C SER A 1041 -17.90 -42.29 39.95
N GLU A 1042 -18.02 -42.16 38.63
CA GLU A 1042 -18.03 -43.34 37.75
C GLU A 1042 -17.57 -42.99 36.33
N SER A 1043 -17.35 -44.00 35.49
CA SER A 1043 -16.47 -43.94 34.32
C SER A 1043 -16.98 -44.76 33.13
N GLU A 1044 -16.47 -44.40 31.93
CA GLU A 1044 -16.59 -45.15 30.65
C GLU A 1044 -17.99 -45.30 30.03
N ALA A 1045 -18.13 -44.83 28.78
CA ALA A 1045 -18.57 -45.67 27.65
C ALA A 1045 -18.47 -44.89 26.31
N GLU A 1046 -17.66 -45.40 25.38
CA GLU A 1046 -17.90 -45.16 23.95
C GLU A 1046 -18.91 -46.20 23.44
N GLU A 1047 -19.83 -45.84 22.54
CA GLU A 1047 -20.56 -46.84 21.75
C GLU A 1047 -20.57 -46.46 20.26
N ALA A 1048 -19.91 -47.29 19.45
CA ALA A 1048 -19.82 -47.14 18.00
C ALA A 1048 -20.52 -48.31 17.28
N VAL A 1049 -21.54 -48.00 16.47
CA VAL A 1049 -22.33 -49.03 15.76
C VAL A 1049 -21.69 -49.39 14.42
N TYR A 1050 -21.11 -50.59 14.36
CA TYR A 1050 -20.50 -51.17 13.16
C TYR A 1050 -21.54 -51.81 12.21
N VAL A 1051 -21.31 -51.70 10.89
CA VAL A 1051 -21.99 -52.53 9.88
C VAL A 1051 -21.06 -53.69 9.48
N LYS A 1052 -21.62 -54.90 9.34
CA LYS A 1052 -20.86 -56.13 9.08
C LYS A 1052 -20.39 -56.28 7.62
N GLU A 1053 -19.20 -56.81 7.44
CA GLU A 1053 -18.88 -57.75 6.35
C GLU A 1053 -18.47 -59.11 6.92
N GLU A 1054 -18.60 -60.18 6.14
CA GLU A 1054 -18.56 -61.57 6.59
C GLU A 1054 -17.36 -62.33 5.98
N GLN A 1055 -16.66 -63.15 6.80
CA GLN A 1055 -15.46 -63.86 6.36
C GLN A 1055 -15.75 -65.23 5.74
N VAL A 1056 -14.89 -65.66 4.80
CA VAL A 1056 -14.78 -67.05 4.32
C VAL A 1056 -13.33 -67.53 4.52
N GLN A 1057 -13.14 -68.76 5.02
CA GLN A 1057 -11.93 -69.14 5.76
C GLN A 1057 -11.17 -70.36 5.20
N MET A 1058 -10.00 -70.10 4.60
CA MET A 1058 -8.85 -71.04 4.40
C MET A 1058 -9.14 -72.35 3.59
N PRO A 1059 -8.13 -73.20 3.28
CA PRO A 1059 -7.31 -73.98 4.23
C PRO A 1059 -5.78 -73.87 4.01
N ALA A 1060 -4.98 -74.57 4.83
CA ALA A 1060 -3.51 -74.47 4.86
C ALA A 1060 -2.77 -75.56 4.06
N GLY A 1061 -1.50 -75.28 3.70
CA GLY A 1061 -0.55 -76.24 3.09
C GLY A 1061 0.92 -75.80 3.34
N PRO A 1062 1.86 -76.71 3.66
CA PRO A 1062 3.18 -76.34 4.19
C PRO A 1062 4.35 -76.30 3.18
N VAL A 1063 5.52 -75.85 3.67
CA VAL A 1063 6.89 -75.94 3.08
C VAL A 1063 7.28 -74.88 2.03
N GLY A 1064 7.68 -73.71 2.53
CA GLY A 1064 9.05 -73.20 2.35
C GLY A 1064 9.44 -72.50 1.04
N ARG A 1065 9.74 -71.19 1.14
CA ARG A 1065 10.76 -70.48 0.33
C ARG A 1065 11.18 -69.16 1.02
N ARG A 1066 12.20 -68.51 0.44
CA ARG A 1066 12.89 -67.31 0.94
C ARG A 1066 11.92 -66.22 1.44
N GLY A 1067 12.24 -65.61 2.58
CA GLY A 1067 11.58 -64.38 3.02
C GLY A 1067 12.02 -63.18 2.17
N GLU A 1068 11.05 -62.46 1.60
CA GLU A 1068 11.28 -61.14 1.00
C GLU A 1068 11.11 -60.07 2.10
N ARG A 1069 11.91 -58.99 2.01
CA ARG A 1069 11.74 -57.83 2.89
C ARG A 1069 10.68 -56.91 2.31
N SER A 1070 9.68 -56.54 3.10
CA SER A 1070 8.83 -55.40 2.78
C SER A 1070 9.68 -54.12 2.73
N VAL A 1071 9.55 -53.36 1.65
CA VAL A 1071 10.25 -52.08 1.46
C VAL A 1071 9.24 -50.96 1.59
N ILE A 1072 9.39 -50.15 2.64
CA ILE A 1072 8.64 -48.90 2.77
C ILE A 1072 9.14 -47.96 1.67
N LEU A 1073 8.24 -47.59 0.75
CA LEU A 1073 8.55 -46.63 -0.30
C LEU A 1073 8.47 -45.21 0.27
N THR A 1074 9.53 -44.43 0.06
CA THR A 1074 9.56 -42.99 0.40
C THR A 1074 8.52 -42.20 -0.42
N PRO A 1075 8.04 -41.04 0.07
CA PRO A 1075 7.08 -40.20 -0.67
C PRO A 1075 7.51 -39.95 -2.13
N ALA A 1076 8.73 -39.47 -2.37
CA ALA A 1076 9.25 -39.28 -3.73
C ALA A 1076 9.18 -40.53 -4.64
N ARG A 1077 9.25 -41.76 -4.10
CA ARG A 1077 9.03 -42.99 -4.87
C ARG A 1077 7.55 -43.31 -5.09
N ARG A 1078 6.67 -42.96 -4.16
CA ARG A 1078 5.21 -43.01 -4.34
C ARG A 1078 4.78 -42.02 -5.42
N ASP A 1079 5.26 -40.80 -5.36
CA ASP A 1079 4.85 -39.71 -6.25
C ASP A 1079 5.43 -39.89 -7.66
N GLY A 1080 6.70 -40.31 -7.77
CA GLY A 1080 7.28 -40.76 -9.04
C GLY A 1080 6.53 -41.97 -9.65
N ALA A 1081 6.01 -42.89 -8.84
CA ALA A 1081 5.17 -43.99 -9.32
C ALA A 1081 3.77 -43.51 -9.76
N ILE A 1082 3.18 -42.51 -9.09
CA ILE A 1082 1.91 -41.87 -9.49
C ILE A 1082 2.10 -41.14 -10.83
N ALA A 1083 3.12 -40.31 -10.98
CA ALA A 1083 3.44 -39.61 -12.22
C ALA A 1083 3.72 -40.59 -13.38
N ALA A 1084 4.50 -41.65 -13.14
CA ALA A 1084 4.72 -42.70 -14.13
C ALA A 1084 3.43 -43.46 -14.51
N ALA A 1085 2.51 -43.67 -13.57
CA ALA A 1085 1.21 -44.28 -13.83
C ALA A 1085 0.21 -43.34 -14.53
N GLU A 1086 0.33 -42.04 -14.33
CA GLU A 1086 -0.42 -41.01 -15.07
C GLU A 1086 0.06 -40.90 -16.52
N LEU A 1087 1.37 -40.77 -16.74
CA LEU A 1087 1.98 -40.73 -18.07
C LEU A 1087 1.65 -42.00 -18.89
N ARG A 1088 1.59 -43.17 -18.25
CA ARG A 1088 1.12 -44.42 -18.89
C ARG A 1088 -0.35 -44.35 -19.33
N ARG A 1089 -1.24 -43.67 -18.58
CA ARG A 1089 -2.65 -43.48 -18.97
C ARG A 1089 -2.80 -42.47 -20.10
N LEU A 1090 -2.04 -41.36 -20.08
CA LEU A 1090 -2.03 -40.36 -21.16
C LEU A 1090 -1.50 -40.95 -22.49
N ARG A 1091 -0.52 -41.86 -22.41
CA ARG A 1091 -0.07 -42.68 -23.56
C ARG A 1091 -1.11 -43.74 -23.97
N ALA A 1092 -1.85 -44.33 -23.03
CA ALA A 1092 -2.93 -45.27 -23.34
C ALA A 1092 -4.10 -44.62 -24.10
N VAL A 1093 -4.41 -43.36 -23.83
CA VAL A 1093 -5.38 -42.54 -24.59
C VAL A 1093 -4.88 -42.27 -26.01
N GLU A 1094 -3.60 -41.97 -26.18
CA GLU A 1094 -2.95 -41.78 -27.48
C GLU A 1094 -2.94 -43.06 -28.33
N SER A 1095 -2.62 -44.22 -27.74
CA SER A 1095 -2.63 -45.51 -28.43
C SER A 1095 -4.02 -46.09 -28.68
N ALA A 1096 -5.07 -45.54 -28.05
CA ALA A 1096 -6.44 -46.00 -28.18
C ALA A 1096 -6.98 -45.89 -29.61
N LYS A 1097 -8.04 -46.64 -29.94
CA LYS A 1097 -8.84 -46.40 -31.15
C LYS A 1097 -9.91 -45.33 -30.90
N GLU A 1098 -10.48 -44.74 -31.95
CA GLU A 1098 -11.67 -43.89 -31.75
C GLU A 1098 -12.85 -44.74 -31.27
N GLY A 1099 -13.55 -44.27 -30.24
CA GLY A 1099 -14.63 -45.00 -29.57
C GLY A 1099 -14.19 -45.84 -28.38
N ASP A 1100 -12.89 -46.06 -28.19
CA ASP A 1100 -12.36 -46.72 -26.99
C ASP A 1100 -12.75 -45.97 -25.72
N GLN A 1101 -13.22 -46.70 -24.71
CA GLN A 1101 -13.25 -46.20 -23.34
C GLN A 1101 -11.87 -46.33 -22.66
N LYS A 1102 -11.52 -45.35 -21.84
CA LYS A 1102 -10.30 -45.28 -21.01
C LYS A 1102 -10.61 -44.57 -19.68
N GLU A 1103 -9.71 -44.71 -18.70
CA GLU A 1103 -9.71 -43.90 -17.47
C GLU A 1103 -8.62 -42.82 -17.55
N VAL A 1104 -8.97 -41.57 -17.21
CA VAL A 1104 -8.03 -40.44 -17.07
C VAL A 1104 -8.27 -39.80 -15.69
N LEU A 1105 -7.24 -39.22 -15.07
CA LEU A 1105 -7.42 -38.50 -13.80
C LEU A 1105 -8.12 -37.16 -14.05
N LEU A 1106 -8.99 -36.73 -13.13
CA LEU A 1106 -9.77 -35.50 -13.27
C LEU A 1106 -8.88 -34.25 -13.48
N LYS A 1107 -7.71 -34.20 -12.85
CA LYS A 1107 -6.70 -33.15 -13.05
C LYS A 1107 -6.12 -33.08 -14.47
N SER A 1108 -5.96 -34.22 -15.15
CA SER A 1108 -5.34 -34.29 -16.49
C SER A 1108 -6.32 -33.94 -17.63
N LEU A 1109 -7.57 -33.60 -17.29
CA LEU A 1109 -8.62 -33.21 -18.24
C LEU A 1109 -8.72 -31.67 -18.35
N LEU A 1110 -8.63 -31.17 -19.57
CA LEU A 1110 -8.67 -29.74 -19.92
C LEU A 1110 -9.99 -29.37 -20.60
N TYR A 1111 -10.42 -28.12 -20.46
CA TYR A 1111 -11.56 -27.55 -21.17
C TYR A 1111 -11.19 -27.16 -22.61
N SER A 1112 -12.09 -27.37 -23.57
CA SER A 1112 -11.92 -26.80 -24.94
C SER A 1112 -12.39 -25.35 -25.06
N GLN A 1113 -13.25 -24.87 -24.16
CA GLN A 1113 -13.93 -23.56 -24.25
C GLN A 1113 -13.55 -22.64 -23.09
N ASP A 1114 -13.42 -21.34 -23.37
CA ASP A 1114 -13.39 -20.29 -22.34
C ASP A 1114 -14.72 -20.16 -21.58
N SER A 1115 -15.86 -20.55 -22.18
CA SER A 1115 -17.14 -20.45 -21.49
C SER A 1115 -18.23 -21.45 -21.90
N ILE A 1116 -18.98 -21.92 -20.90
CA ILE A 1116 -20.12 -22.85 -21.01
C ILE A 1116 -21.45 -22.15 -20.66
N MET A 1117 -22.58 -22.86 -20.75
CA MET A 1117 -23.88 -22.41 -20.23
C MET A 1117 -24.21 -23.17 -18.94
N GLY A 1118 -24.95 -22.55 -18.02
CA GLY A 1118 -25.43 -23.17 -16.77
C GLY A 1118 -26.47 -24.32 -16.90
N LEU A 1119 -26.82 -24.73 -18.12
CA LEU A 1119 -27.75 -25.82 -18.44
C LEU A 1119 -27.08 -26.90 -19.29
N PHE A 1120 -27.50 -28.16 -19.19
CA PHE A 1120 -27.11 -29.20 -20.12
C PHE A 1120 -27.72 -29.01 -21.53
N GLY A 1121 -27.30 -29.83 -22.50
CA GLY A 1121 -27.80 -29.77 -23.88
C GLY A 1121 -29.30 -30.06 -24.02
N ASP A 1122 -29.89 -30.73 -23.02
CA ASP A 1122 -31.34 -30.96 -22.91
C ASP A 1122 -32.15 -29.70 -22.52
N ARG A 1123 -31.47 -28.61 -22.12
CA ARG A 1123 -32.04 -27.38 -21.53
C ARG A 1123 -32.94 -27.60 -20.29
N LYS A 1124 -32.94 -28.80 -19.69
CA LYS A 1124 -33.82 -29.18 -18.57
C LYS A 1124 -33.08 -29.32 -17.25
N ARG A 1125 -31.81 -29.73 -17.26
CA ARG A 1125 -30.99 -29.89 -16.05
C ARG A 1125 -29.97 -28.76 -15.90
N ARG A 1126 -29.90 -28.14 -14.72
CA ARG A 1126 -28.89 -27.13 -14.36
C ARG A 1126 -27.59 -27.82 -13.93
N LEU A 1127 -26.45 -27.18 -14.22
CA LEU A 1127 -25.15 -27.71 -13.76
C LEU A 1127 -25.07 -27.73 -12.23
N LYS A 1128 -25.63 -26.71 -11.55
CA LYS A 1128 -25.70 -26.61 -10.08
C LYS A 1128 -26.41 -27.82 -9.45
N GLU A 1129 -27.51 -28.30 -10.05
CA GLU A 1129 -28.27 -29.48 -9.58
C GLU A 1129 -27.46 -30.78 -9.70
N THR A 1130 -26.81 -31.00 -10.86
CA THR A 1130 -26.04 -32.23 -11.08
C THR A 1130 -24.73 -32.23 -10.27
N ARG A 1131 -24.13 -31.04 -10.04
CA ARG A 1131 -23.02 -30.85 -9.10
C ARG A 1131 -23.43 -31.23 -7.68
N LYS A 1132 -24.56 -30.71 -7.20
CA LYS A 1132 -25.12 -30.99 -5.88
C LYS A 1132 -25.42 -32.49 -5.70
N GLY A 1133 -26.07 -33.12 -6.69
CA GLY A 1133 -26.36 -34.55 -6.65
C GLY A 1133 -25.13 -35.46 -6.63
N LEU A 1134 -24.02 -35.07 -7.26
CA LEU A 1134 -22.75 -35.78 -7.14
C LEU A 1134 -22.14 -35.64 -5.74
N SER A 1135 -22.12 -34.43 -5.16
CA SER A 1135 -21.56 -34.21 -3.81
C SER A 1135 -22.39 -34.87 -2.71
N GLU A 1136 -23.71 -34.99 -2.90
CA GLU A 1136 -24.63 -35.67 -1.98
C GLU A 1136 -24.76 -37.19 -2.25
N GLY A 1137 -24.07 -37.72 -3.26
CA GLY A 1137 -24.14 -39.13 -3.65
C GLY A 1137 -25.47 -39.60 -4.24
N SER A 1138 -26.46 -38.72 -4.39
CA SER A 1138 -27.77 -39.00 -5.01
C SER A 1138 -27.70 -39.16 -6.54
N ILE A 1139 -26.58 -38.76 -7.15
CA ILE A 1139 -26.15 -39.12 -8.51
C ILE A 1139 -24.78 -39.79 -8.39
N LYS A 1140 -24.56 -40.92 -9.06
CA LYS A 1140 -23.26 -41.58 -9.11
C LYS A 1140 -22.48 -41.16 -10.36
N LEU A 1141 -21.15 -41.28 -10.31
CA LEU A 1141 -20.28 -40.99 -11.46
C LEU A 1141 -20.64 -41.84 -12.70
N THR A 1142 -21.17 -43.04 -12.49
CA THR A 1142 -21.68 -43.95 -13.54
C THR A 1142 -22.92 -43.44 -14.28
N ASP A 1143 -23.68 -42.55 -13.65
CA ASP A 1143 -25.00 -42.11 -14.14
C ASP A 1143 -24.87 -40.91 -15.09
N ILE A 1144 -23.66 -40.34 -15.16
CA ILE A 1144 -23.30 -39.24 -16.06
C ILE A 1144 -22.54 -39.82 -17.26
N PRO A 1145 -22.98 -39.56 -18.51
CA PRO A 1145 -22.32 -40.08 -19.70
C PRO A 1145 -20.84 -39.70 -19.78
N ALA A 1146 -19.99 -40.68 -20.09
CA ALA A 1146 -18.55 -40.53 -20.23
C ALA A 1146 -18.15 -39.35 -21.12
N ILE A 1147 -17.07 -38.66 -20.76
CA ILE A 1147 -16.61 -37.46 -21.46
C ILE A 1147 -15.89 -37.85 -22.76
N SER A 1148 -16.27 -37.25 -23.89
CA SER A 1148 -15.53 -37.39 -25.14
C SER A 1148 -14.26 -36.54 -25.10
N VAL A 1149 -13.10 -37.13 -25.38
CA VAL A 1149 -11.79 -36.46 -25.27
C VAL A 1149 -10.93 -36.57 -26.52
N ILE A 1150 -10.12 -35.54 -26.78
CA ILE A 1150 -9.08 -35.50 -27.81
C ILE A 1150 -7.76 -35.13 -27.13
N ARG A 1151 -6.64 -35.77 -27.47
CA ARG A 1151 -5.31 -35.35 -27.00
C ARG A 1151 -4.78 -34.19 -27.84
N GLN A 1152 -4.27 -33.15 -27.18
CA GLN A 1152 -3.77 -31.93 -27.80
C GLN A 1152 -2.55 -31.45 -27.01
N GLY A 1153 -1.38 -31.44 -27.65
CA GLY A 1153 -0.10 -31.28 -26.94
C GLY A 1153 0.10 -32.40 -25.91
N GLU A 1154 0.50 -32.01 -24.70
CA GLU A 1154 0.70 -32.93 -23.57
C GLU A 1154 -0.60 -33.28 -22.83
N GLY A 1155 -1.68 -32.50 -23.03
CA GLY A 1155 -2.94 -32.61 -22.30
C GLY A 1155 -4.06 -33.37 -23.03
N VAL A 1156 -5.12 -33.69 -22.29
CA VAL A 1156 -6.33 -34.36 -22.81
C VAL A 1156 -7.53 -33.40 -22.69
N VAL A 1157 -8.00 -32.91 -23.83
CA VAL A 1157 -9.02 -31.85 -23.92
C VAL A 1157 -10.42 -32.45 -24.09
N SER A 1158 -11.37 -31.96 -23.31
CA SER A 1158 -12.77 -32.39 -23.29
C SER A 1158 -13.61 -31.72 -24.39
N ALA A 1159 -14.47 -32.49 -25.06
CA ALA A 1159 -15.53 -31.97 -25.93
C ALA A 1159 -16.83 -31.62 -25.17
N ASP A 1160 -16.91 -32.05 -23.90
CA ASP A 1160 -18.09 -32.07 -23.04
C ASP A 1160 -17.84 -31.23 -21.77
N ASN A 1161 -17.34 -30.00 -21.95
CA ASN A 1161 -16.92 -29.07 -20.88
C ASN A 1161 -17.92 -28.92 -19.72
N ARG A 1162 -19.23 -29.02 -20.00
CA ARG A 1162 -20.29 -28.95 -18.97
C ARG A 1162 -20.26 -30.14 -17.99
N ARG A 1163 -19.89 -31.34 -18.44
CA ARG A 1163 -19.67 -32.50 -17.55
C ARG A 1163 -18.35 -32.38 -16.81
N LEU A 1164 -17.28 -31.94 -17.50
CA LEU A 1164 -15.99 -31.70 -16.86
C LEU A 1164 -16.08 -30.65 -15.74
N TRP A 1165 -16.85 -29.58 -15.97
CA TRP A 1165 -17.11 -28.55 -14.96
C TRP A 1165 -17.82 -29.14 -13.74
N VAL A 1166 -18.89 -29.91 -13.96
CA VAL A 1166 -19.60 -30.60 -12.87
C VAL A 1166 -18.65 -31.50 -12.06
N PHE A 1167 -17.76 -32.26 -12.70
CA PHE A 1167 -16.77 -33.10 -12.00
C PHE A 1167 -15.71 -32.27 -11.25
N LYS A 1168 -15.14 -31.21 -11.85
CA LYS A 1168 -14.13 -30.37 -11.17
C LYS A 1168 -14.68 -29.53 -10.01
N HIS A 1169 -16.00 -29.32 -9.94
CA HIS A 1169 -16.62 -28.43 -8.93
C HIS A 1169 -17.56 -29.15 -7.94
N CYS A 1170 -17.68 -30.48 -7.97
CA CYS A 1170 -18.49 -31.26 -7.00
C CYS A 1170 -17.68 -31.84 -5.82
N GLY A 1171 -16.47 -31.34 -5.57
CA GLY A 1171 -15.60 -31.82 -4.48
C GLY A 1171 -14.88 -33.14 -4.76
N MET A 1172 -14.98 -33.70 -5.97
CA MET A 1172 -14.23 -34.91 -6.34
C MET A 1172 -12.70 -34.64 -6.30
N PRO A 1173 -11.90 -35.46 -5.60
CA PRO A 1173 -10.45 -35.29 -5.54
C PRO A 1173 -9.80 -35.21 -6.94
N PRO A 1174 -8.74 -34.40 -7.16
CA PRO A 1174 -8.11 -34.25 -8.47
C PRO A 1174 -7.56 -35.56 -9.07
N ASN A 1175 -7.27 -36.55 -8.22
CA ASN A 1175 -6.83 -37.90 -8.59
C ASN A 1175 -7.99 -38.90 -8.84
N THR A 1176 -9.25 -38.45 -8.81
CA THR A 1176 -10.43 -39.26 -9.18
C THR A 1176 -10.31 -39.70 -10.64
N ARG A 1177 -10.65 -40.97 -10.91
CA ARG A 1177 -10.63 -41.51 -12.28
C ARG A 1177 -11.97 -41.24 -12.97
N ILE A 1178 -11.90 -40.60 -14.14
CA ILE A 1178 -13.06 -40.28 -14.96
C ILE A 1178 -13.08 -41.22 -16.17
N PRO A 1179 -14.22 -41.89 -16.47
CA PRO A 1179 -14.39 -42.65 -17.70
C PRO A 1179 -14.52 -41.68 -18.88
N VAL A 1180 -13.68 -41.88 -19.89
CA VAL A 1180 -13.63 -41.05 -21.11
C VAL A 1180 -13.72 -41.90 -22.37
N ILE A 1181 -14.28 -41.33 -23.44
CA ILE A 1181 -14.36 -41.92 -24.78
C ILE A 1181 -13.36 -41.20 -25.67
N VAL A 1182 -12.41 -41.92 -26.26
CA VAL A 1182 -11.36 -41.32 -27.10
C VAL A 1182 -11.89 -40.97 -28.49
N LYS A 1183 -11.59 -39.74 -28.93
CA LYS A 1183 -11.83 -39.23 -30.29
C LYS A 1183 -10.49 -38.95 -30.98
N LYS A 1184 -10.36 -39.33 -32.25
CA LYS A 1184 -9.12 -39.18 -33.05
C LYS A 1184 -9.13 -37.93 -33.92
N THR A 1185 -10.30 -37.38 -34.23
CA THR A 1185 -10.42 -36.20 -35.11
C THR A 1185 -11.16 -35.06 -34.41
N MET A 1186 -10.63 -33.85 -34.56
CA MET A 1186 -11.41 -32.63 -34.26
C MET A 1186 -12.42 -32.42 -35.39
N ASP A 1187 -13.64 -32.90 -35.18
CA ASP A 1187 -14.77 -32.64 -36.07
C ASP A 1187 -15.13 -31.13 -36.12
N ALA A 1188 -15.98 -30.74 -37.07
CA ALA A 1188 -16.37 -29.33 -37.25
C ALA A 1188 -17.16 -28.73 -36.07
N ASN A 1189 -17.65 -29.55 -35.13
CA ASN A 1189 -18.29 -29.10 -33.89
C ASN A 1189 -17.28 -28.98 -32.75
N PHE A 1190 -16.24 -29.82 -32.71
CA PHE A 1190 -15.11 -29.66 -31.79
C PHE A 1190 -14.28 -28.42 -32.15
N ARG A 1191 -13.93 -28.22 -33.44
CA ARG A 1191 -13.17 -27.04 -33.87
C ARG A 1191 -13.87 -25.72 -33.51
N ARG A 1192 -15.19 -25.66 -33.70
CA ARG A 1192 -16.03 -24.50 -33.29
C ARG A 1192 -16.19 -24.34 -31.77
N LYS A 1193 -15.76 -25.33 -30.97
CA LYS A 1193 -15.70 -25.26 -29.50
C LYS A 1193 -14.28 -25.08 -28.96
N SER A 1194 -13.24 -25.29 -29.76
CA SER A 1194 -11.83 -25.15 -29.34
C SER A 1194 -11.44 -23.67 -29.27
N THR A 1195 -11.96 -22.98 -28.27
CA THR A 1195 -11.85 -21.51 -28.10
C THR A 1195 -11.17 -21.11 -26.79
N SER A 1196 -10.58 -22.04 -26.03
CA SER A 1196 -9.94 -21.69 -24.76
C SER A 1196 -8.64 -20.91 -24.95
N LYS A 1197 -8.57 -19.71 -24.37
CA LYS A 1197 -7.37 -18.89 -24.23
C LYS A 1197 -6.51 -19.33 -23.04
N THR A 1198 -7.11 -19.91 -22.01
CA THR A 1198 -6.47 -20.28 -20.72
C THR A 1198 -5.82 -21.68 -20.74
N GLY A 1199 -5.43 -22.18 -21.91
CA GLY A 1199 -4.88 -23.54 -22.09
C GLY A 1199 -5.86 -24.66 -21.69
N GLY A 1200 -7.14 -24.36 -21.48
CA GLY A 1200 -8.14 -25.28 -20.96
C GLY A 1200 -8.06 -25.54 -19.45
N LEU A 1201 -7.36 -24.71 -18.68
CA LEU A 1201 -7.30 -24.84 -17.22
C LEU A 1201 -8.62 -24.41 -16.55
N THR A 1202 -9.20 -23.30 -17.02
CA THR A 1202 -10.40 -22.64 -16.46
C THR A 1202 -11.54 -22.54 -17.47
N VAL A 1203 -12.77 -22.27 -17.01
CA VAL A 1203 -13.95 -22.00 -17.87
C VAL A 1203 -15.00 -21.18 -17.12
N ALA A 1204 -15.56 -20.15 -17.77
CA ALA A 1204 -16.62 -19.31 -17.21
C ALA A 1204 -18.03 -19.87 -17.48
N GLN A 1205 -18.99 -19.62 -16.58
CA GLN A 1205 -20.39 -20.03 -16.75
C GLN A 1205 -21.26 -18.85 -17.21
N ARG A 1206 -21.71 -18.88 -18.47
CA ARG A 1206 -22.69 -17.92 -19.00
C ARG A 1206 -24.10 -18.20 -18.47
N GLY A 1207 -24.83 -17.13 -18.16
CA GLY A 1207 -26.22 -17.17 -17.68
C GLY A 1207 -26.35 -17.39 -16.18
N ASN A 1208 -25.74 -16.50 -15.38
CA ASN A 1208 -25.96 -16.36 -13.94
C ASN A 1208 -26.31 -14.89 -13.66
N GLN A 1209 -27.38 -14.42 -14.31
CA GLN A 1209 -27.73 -13.00 -14.44
C GLN A 1209 -28.56 -12.46 -13.25
N ASP A 1210 -28.56 -13.21 -12.14
CA ASP A 1210 -29.26 -12.91 -10.89
C ASP A 1210 -28.30 -12.29 -9.84
N GLN A 1211 -27.13 -11.81 -10.27
CA GLN A 1211 -26.11 -11.15 -9.45
C GLN A 1211 -25.38 -10.07 -10.27
N PHE A 1212 -26.01 -8.89 -10.33
CA PHE A 1212 -25.45 -7.56 -10.55
C PHE A 1212 -26.40 -6.57 -9.85
#